data_AF-A0A7W5DU11-F1
#
_entry.id   AF-A0A7W5DU11-F1
#
_cell.length_a   1.000
_cell.length_b   1.000
_cell.length_c   1.000
_cell.angle_alpha   90.00
_cell.angle_beta   90.00
_cell.angle_gamma   90.00
#
_symmetry.space_group_name_H-M   'P 1'
#
loop_
_entity.id
_entity.type
_entity.pdbx_description
1 polymer ?
#
loop_
_entity_poly.entity_id
_entity_poly.type
_entity_poly.pdbx_seq_one_letter_code
_entity_poly.pdbx_strand_id
1 'polypeptide(L)'
;MKFLLAIFVSAAMLGTVTPASAEKQSDAARTNQGDIPHGTITSGVFDDSTLFPGTTREYRVYVPAQHDALEPANLMVFMDGLNYAKEQGNFRVPSVLDNLIHQGEIPVTVAVFVNPGVIPATKPNAAGRSNRSFEYDSMSDRYSRFLVNEFLPVALDGIRVSDQARDRAVCGISSGGICAFTTAWEMPDQFSNVLSHIGSFTNIRGGWAYPGLIRKTKDNPKPIKVYLQEGKDDLNNLHGNWPLANQDMSAALRFAGYQSKLVMTEGGHTSKYGGAELASAITWLWDDDAPVDEIENNETKPAWQPHPDAVENTTIAHGTVVAMPTWESQIFNNTVRDWWVYVPAQYDETQPTALMVFQDGKRMSDIKGRWRIPTVFDNLIAKGEMPPTIAVFIDPGHDKNKPRAKNKSSNRGYEYDSLGDRYTRFLLEEILPEVEGKYNISKDPKMRAIGGSSSGAICAFTAAWQRPDVFSKVYSSVGSFTHLRGGNVYPALVRKTEPKPIRVYMADTSGDVDNAFGSWPWANQRMASSLQYMGYDVRFDWAEGYAHNADYGSSRFPDAMKWLWRNETVEPTIDTRDDLKGDMTLLNLLIPGESWEVVADELGFADAPCADTEGNFYFSDMRAPAIYRVSASDGLREKIAAEAVSGLEFGPDGTLYGCQGAKKRVISIEPSTGEINVVAENVTPNDLAVTDDGFVLITETKAKHVTRIDPRTGETTVVDSGITRPNGIVLSPDGGTLAVSDHGGEYTWTMRVGAGASLDSKMPTMTMRLPIDPKGEFAFNEPPPYITASRGDGSAVDAAGRYYVTSAVGVQIFDPTGRLCGVLPAPNPSKPLTSCVLAGSGHGYLYITNGNVVYRRKLKI
;
A
#
# COMPACT_ATOMS: atom_id res chain seq x y z
N MET A 1 -52.80 -16.76 53.12
CA MET A 1 -53.21 -16.21 51.80
C MET A 1 -51.97 -16.21 50.91
N LYS A 2 -51.75 -17.23 50.07
CA LYS A 2 -52.10 -17.29 48.62
C LYS A 2 -51.54 -16.05 47.89
N PHE A 3 -50.53 -16.12 47.01
CA PHE A 3 -50.47 -16.93 45.78
C PHE A 3 -49.03 -17.27 45.33
N LEU A 4 -48.87 -18.49 44.77
CA LEU A 4 -47.78 -18.92 43.89
C LEU A 4 -47.94 -18.32 42.48
N LEU A 5 -46.83 -18.10 41.77
CA LEU A 5 -46.70 -18.60 40.39
C LEU A 5 -45.22 -18.91 40.07
N ALA A 6 -44.98 -20.12 39.58
CA ALA A 6 -43.70 -20.68 39.20
C ALA A 6 -43.31 -20.28 37.76
N ILE A 7 -42.02 -20.11 37.49
CA ILE A 7 -41.44 -20.16 36.15
C ILE A 7 -40.40 -21.29 36.15
N PHE A 8 -40.62 -22.29 35.31
CA PHE A 8 -39.67 -23.36 34.99
C PHE A 8 -38.52 -22.79 34.16
N VAL A 9 -37.27 -22.97 34.61
CA VAL A 9 -36.08 -22.83 33.77
C VAL A 9 -35.66 -24.24 33.36
N SER A 10 -35.79 -24.55 32.07
CA SER A 10 -35.21 -25.74 31.46
C SER A 10 -33.71 -25.50 31.29
N ALA A 11 -32.87 -26.26 32.02
CA ALA A 11 -31.44 -26.26 31.82
C ALA A 11 -31.10 -27.14 30.61
N ALA A 12 -30.90 -26.53 29.45
CA ALA A 12 -30.21 -27.17 28.35
C ALA A 12 -28.70 -27.16 28.68
N MET A 13 -28.11 -28.34 28.88
CA MET A 13 -26.66 -28.49 28.96
C MET A 13 -26.05 -28.19 27.59
N LEU A 14 -25.58 -26.96 27.40
CA LEU A 14 -24.59 -26.64 26.39
C LEU A 14 -23.24 -27.15 26.91
N GLY A 15 -22.79 -28.28 26.37
CA GLY A 15 -21.42 -28.74 26.58
C GLY A 15 -20.45 -27.73 25.99
N THR A 16 -19.72 -27.03 26.85
CA THR A 16 -18.60 -26.18 26.43
C THR A 16 -17.41 -27.09 26.13
N VAL A 17 -17.06 -27.19 24.85
CA VAL A 17 -15.81 -27.82 24.42
C VAL A 17 -14.67 -26.92 24.88
N THR A 18 -13.82 -27.42 25.78
CA THR A 18 -12.65 -26.70 26.27
C THR A 18 -11.56 -26.65 25.19
N PRO A 19 -10.69 -25.61 25.16
CA PRO A 19 -9.60 -25.50 24.16
C PRO A 19 -8.69 -26.74 24.11
N ALA A 20 -8.44 -27.37 25.26
CA ALA A 20 -7.62 -28.58 25.36
C ALA A 20 -8.21 -29.83 24.69
N SER A 21 -9.53 -29.91 24.49
CA SER A 21 -10.15 -31.00 23.73
C SER A 21 -10.11 -30.77 22.22
N ALA A 22 -10.15 -29.51 21.77
CA ALA A 22 -9.97 -29.16 20.36
C ALA A 22 -8.51 -29.40 19.90
N GLU A 23 -7.51 -29.03 20.71
CA GLU A 23 -6.10 -29.35 20.43
C GLU A 23 -5.87 -30.87 20.31
N LYS A 24 -6.43 -31.67 21.23
CA LYS A 24 -6.29 -33.14 21.20
C LYS A 24 -6.96 -33.80 19.99
N GLN A 25 -8.09 -33.26 19.52
CA GLN A 25 -8.82 -33.78 18.37
C GLN A 25 -8.12 -33.38 17.05
N SER A 26 -7.52 -32.18 17.00
CA SER A 26 -6.73 -31.70 15.86
C SER A 26 -5.46 -32.52 15.61
N ASP A 27 -4.75 -32.95 16.68
CA ASP A 27 -3.55 -33.76 16.53
C ASP A 27 -3.88 -35.19 16.08
N ALA A 28 -5.01 -35.75 16.52
CA ALA A 28 -5.46 -37.07 16.12
C ALA A 28 -5.80 -37.15 14.62
N ALA A 29 -6.46 -36.12 14.07
CA ALA A 29 -6.76 -36.03 12.63
C ALA A 29 -5.52 -35.81 11.75
N ARG A 30 -4.41 -35.33 12.34
CA ARG A 30 -3.14 -35.03 11.64
C ARG A 30 -2.09 -36.13 11.80
N THR A 31 -2.44 -37.23 12.44
CA THR A 31 -1.60 -38.44 12.57
C THR A 31 -2.24 -39.60 11.84
N ASN A 32 -1.44 -40.45 11.22
CA ASN A 32 -1.94 -41.69 10.62
C ASN A 32 -2.56 -42.55 11.71
N GLN A 33 -3.87 -42.81 11.60
CA GLN A 33 -4.59 -43.63 12.56
C GLN A 33 -4.66 -45.07 12.09
N GLY A 34 -3.90 -45.96 12.73
CA GLY A 34 -4.02 -47.42 12.52
C GLY A 34 -3.83 -47.84 11.05
N ASP A 35 -4.60 -48.84 10.63
CA ASP A 35 -4.59 -49.43 9.29
C ASP A 35 -5.82 -48.93 8.51
N ILE A 36 -5.85 -47.64 8.20
CA ILE A 36 -6.91 -47.02 7.37
C ILE A 36 -6.48 -47.00 5.89
N PRO A 37 -7.43 -46.94 4.94
CA PRO A 37 -7.08 -46.79 3.53
C PRO A 37 -6.33 -45.48 3.28
N HIS A 38 -5.20 -45.58 2.59
CA HIS A 38 -4.32 -44.45 2.28
C HIS A 38 -4.35 -44.10 0.81
N GLY A 39 -4.57 -42.82 0.49
CA GLY A 39 -4.48 -42.33 -0.87
C GLY A 39 -3.07 -42.40 -1.46
N THR A 40 -2.98 -42.13 -2.76
CA THR A 40 -1.71 -42.14 -3.51
C THR A 40 -1.36 -40.75 -3.98
N ILE A 41 -0.05 -40.42 -4.05
CA ILE A 41 0.45 -39.13 -4.52
C ILE A 41 1.27 -39.32 -5.78
N THR A 42 0.92 -38.58 -6.83
CA THR A 42 1.76 -38.42 -8.03
C THR A 42 2.39 -37.03 -8.04
N SER A 43 3.51 -36.88 -8.75
CA SER A 43 4.23 -35.59 -8.88
C SER A 43 4.43 -35.26 -10.36
N GLY A 44 4.45 -33.97 -10.67
CA GLY A 44 4.69 -33.47 -12.02
C GLY A 44 5.30 -32.08 -12.03
N VAL A 45 5.69 -31.65 -13.23
CA VAL A 45 6.18 -30.30 -13.52
C VAL A 45 5.31 -29.74 -14.65
N PHE A 46 4.89 -28.49 -14.49
CA PHE A 46 4.17 -27.75 -15.52
C PHE A 46 5.01 -26.55 -15.97
N ASP A 47 5.27 -26.44 -17.27
CA ASP A 47 6.10 -25.39 -17.87
C ASP A 47 5.49 -24.76 -19.14
N ASP A 48 4.28 -25.19 -19.52
CA ASP A 48 3.59 -24.73 -20.73
C ASP A 48 2.45 -23.74 -20.41
N SER A 49 2.81 -22.54 -19.92
CA SER A 49 1.83 -21.49 -19.62
C SER A 49 1.86 -20.36 -20.65
N THR A 50 0.70 -20.00 -21.18
CA THR A 50 0.55 -18.80 -22.02
C THR A 50 0.27 -17.54 -21.19
N LEU A 51 -0.38 -17.71 -20.03
CA LEU A 51 -0.71 -16.62 -19.10
C LEU A 51 0.47 -16.15 -18.24
N PHE A 52 1.40 -17.07 -17.96
CA PHE A 52 2.65 -16.82 -17.26
C PHE A 52 3.83 -17.36 -18.07
N PRO A 53 4.19 -16.71 -19.20
CA PRO A 53 5.16 -17.26 -20.14
C PRO A 53 6.55 -17.48 -19.53
N GLY A 54 7.10 -18.67 -19.77
CA GLY A 54 8.44 -19.09 -19.36
C GLY A 54 8.58 -19.46 -17.88
N THR A 55 7.48 -19.55 -17.14
CA THR A 55 7.48 -20.11 -15.78
C THR A 55 7.48 -21.64 -15.81
N THR A 56 8.20 -22.25 -14.88
CA THR A 56 8.05 -23.66 -14.50
C THR A 56 7.54 -23.76 -13.06
N ARG A 57 6.78 -24.80 -12.74
CA ARG A 57 6.26 -25.07 -11.39
C ARG A 57 6.08 -26.56 -11.13
N GLU A 58 6.43 -26.96 -9.92
CA GLU A 58 6.17 -28.32 -9.43
C GLU A 58 4.74 -28.45 -8.90
N TYR A 59 4.15 -29.62 -9.10
CA TYR A 59 2.86 -29.95 -8.52
C TYR A 59 2.80 -31.40 -8.07
N ARG A 60 1.81 -31.70 -7.21
CA ARG A 60 1.46 -33.05 -6.80
C ARG A 60 -0.05 -33.25 -6.83
N VAL A 61 -0.50 -34.48 -7.00
CA VAL A 61 -1.91 -34.84 -6.99
C VAL A 61 -2.10 -36.01 -6.04
N TYR A 62 -2.98 -35.83 -5.07
CA TYR A 62 -3.40 -36.87 -4.13
C TYR A 62 -4.76 -37.41 -4.55
N VAL A 63 -4.83 -38.73 -4.71
CA VAL A 63 -6.07 -39.46 -5.01
C VAL A 63 -6.37 -40.37 -3.81
N PRO A 64 -7.51 -40.19 -3.11
CA PRO A 64 -7.85 -41.01 -1.94
C PRO A 64 -8.08 -42.48 -2.34
N ALA A 65 -7.81 -43.43 -1.43
CA ALA A 65 -8.00 -44.85 -1.69
C ALA A 65 -9.45 -45.24 -2.05
N GLN A 66 -10.40 -44.42 -1.61
CA GLN A 66 -11.84 -44.57 -1.81
C GLN A 66 -12.31 -43.98 -3.15
N HIS A 67 -11.41 -43.44 -3.98
CA HIS A 67 -11.76 -42.91 -5.30
C HIS A 67 -12.31 -44.02 -6.21
N ASP A 68 -13.47 -43.77 -6.81
CA ASP A 68 -14.06 -44.61 -7.85
C ASP A 68 -13.99 -43.87 -9.18
N ALA A 69 -13.43 -44.49 -10.22
CA ALA A 69 -13.37 -43.91 -11.55
C ALA A 69 -14.77 -43.62 -12.17
N LEU A 70 -15.82 -44.25 -11.65
CA LEU A 70 -17.20 -44.06 -12.10
C LEU A 70 -17.95 -42.94 -11.38
N GLU A 71 -17.45 -42.44 -10.26
CA GLU A 71 -18.11 -41.38 -9.47
C GLU A 71 -17.21 -40.15 -9.37
N PRO A 72 -17.73 -38.93 -9.60
CA PRO A 72 -16.93 -37.72 -9.46
C PRO A 72 -16.59 -37.46 -7.98
N ALA A 73 -15.30 -37.33 -7.67
CA ALA A 73 -14.85 -36.88 -6.35
C ALA A 73 -14.89 -35.35 -6.22
N ASN A 74 -14.97 -34.86 -4.98
CA ASN A 74 -14.73 -33.45 -4.68
C ASN A 74 -13.28 -33.07 -5.02
N LEU A 75 -13.01 -31.78 -5.23
CA LEU A 75 -11.68 -31.27 -5.53
C LEU A 75 -11.28 -30.20 -4.52
N MET A 76 -10.05 -30.28 -4.00
CA MET A 76 -9.44 -29.20 -3.23
C MET A 76 -8.06 -28.83 -3.79
N VAL A 77 -7.87 -27.58 -4.16
CA VAL A 77 -6.60 -27.08 -4.72
C VAL A 77 -5.85 -26.26 -3.67
N PHE A 78 -4.58 -26.59 -3.45
CA PHE A 78 -3.70 -25.96 -2.48
C PHE A 78 -2.59 -25.17 -3.17
N MET A 79 -2.56 -23.85 -2.91
CA MET A 79 -1.48 -22.96 -3.32
C MET A 79 -0.29 -23.10 -2.37
N ASP A 80 0.94 -22.88 -2.86
CA ASP A 80 2.17 -23.34 -2.17
C ASP A 80 2.10 -24.84 -1.81
N GLY A 81 1.48 -25.62 -2.71
CA GLY A 81 0.90 -26.92 -2.39
C GLY A 81 1.90 -27.95 -1.87
N LEU A 82 3.17 -27.88 -2.26
CA LEU A 82 4.16 -28.84 -1.78
C LEU A 82 4.39 -28.74 -0.25
N ASN A 83 4.12 -27.59 0.37
CA ASN A 83 4.14 -27.47 1.83
C ASN A 83 2.94 -28.15 2.49
N TYR A 84 1.79 -28.18 1.83
CA TYR A 84 0.59 -28.87 2.27
C TYR A 84 0.71 -30.39 2.13
N ALA A 85 1.37 -30.86 1.06
CA ALA A 85 1.54 -32.28 0.74
C ALA A 85 2.56 -33.03 1.62
N LYS A 86 3.31 -32.34 2.51
CA LYS A 86 4.31 -32.98 3.38
C LYS A 86 3.65 -33.81 4.47
N GLU A 87 3.89 -35.13 4.46
CA GLU A 87 3.43 -36.06 5.51
C GLU A 87 3.94 -35.68 6.92
N GLN A 88 5.15 -35.14 7.00
CA GLN A 88 5.76 -34.68 8.26
C GLN A 88 5.79 -33.13 8.37
N GLY A 89 4.88 -32.45 7.67
CA GLY A 89 4.73 -30.99 7.73
C GLY A 89 3.82 -30.50 8.84
N ASN A 90 3.51 -29.20 8.83
CA ASN A 90 2.49 -28.62 9.72
C ASN A 90 1.07 -28.95 9.22
N PHE A 91 0.81 -28.96 7.92
CA PHE A 91 -0.53 -29.22 7.39
C PHE A 91 -0.87 -30.70 7.28
N ARG A 92 0.03 -31.51 6.69
CA ARG A 92 -0.16 -32.97 6.53
C ARG A 92 -1.47 -33.34 5.84
N VAL A 93 -1.79 -32.62 4.75
CA VAL A 93 -3.09 -32.77 4.05
C VAL A 93 -3.42 -34.22 3.70
N PRO A 94 -2.49 -35.06 3.17
CA PRO A 94 -2.83 -36.45 2.85
C PRO A 94 -3.40 -37.23 4.04
N SER A 95 -2.72 -37.18 5.20
CA SER A 95 -3.19 -37.84 6.43
C SER A 95 -4.51 -37.28 6.93
N VAL A 96 -4.70 -35.95 6.85
CA VAL A 96 -5.96 -35.31 7.24
C VAL A 96 -7.11 -35.79 6.35
N LEU A 97 -6.91 -35.83 5.03
CA LEU A 97 -7.94 -36.28 4.09
C LEU A 97 -8.23 -37.79 4.25
N ASP A 98 -7.21 -38.63 4.38
CA ASP A 98 -7.39 -40.08 4.65
C ASP A 98 -8.31 -40.28 5.87
N ASN A 99 -7.99 -39.60 6.98
CA ASN A 99 -8.75 -39.71 8.23
C ASN A 99 -10.20 -39.22 8.07
N LEU A 100 -10.40 -38.00 7.55
CA LEU A 100 -11.73 -37.40 7.44
C LEU A 100 -12.64 -38.15 6.45
N ILE A 101 -12.09 -38.62 5.32
CA ILE A 101 -12.82 -39.43 4.34
C ILE A 101 -13.19 -40.78 4.94
N HIS A 102 -12.24 -41.45 5.64
CA HIS A 102 -12.51 -42.73 6.29
C HIS A 102 -13.61 -42.62 7.37
N GLN A 103 -13.64 -41.51 8.11
CA GLN A 103 -14.64 -41.24 9.14
C GLN A 103 -16.00 -40.80 8.56
N GLY A 104 -16.07 -40.48 7.27
CA GLY A 104 -17.27 -39.94 6.62
C GLY A 104 -17.59 -38.51 7.03
N GLU A 105 -16.63 -37.78 7.60
CA GLU A 105 -16.79 -36.37 7.96
C GLU A 105 -16.77 -35.46 6.73
N ILE A 106 -16.13 -35.91 5.64
CA ILE A 106 -16.08 -35.21 4.36
C ILE A 106 -16.33 -36.18 3.21
N PRO A 107 -16.82 -35.70 2.04
CA PRO A 107 -16.91 -36.52 0.84
C PRO A 107 -15.53 -36.96 0.33
N VAL A 108 -15.49 -38.01 -0.50
CA VAL A 108 -14.27 -38.45 -1.20
C VAL A 108 -13.70 -37.27 -1.98
N THR A 109 -12.48 -36.85 -1.63
CA THR A 109 -11.88 -35.61 -2.13
C THR A 109 -10.49 -35.85 -2.70
N VAL A 110 -10.28 -35.45 -3.96
CA VAL A 110 -8.98 -35.34 -4.63
C VAL A 110 -8.33 -34.01 -4.26
N ALA A 111 -7.02 -34.03 -3.98
CA ALA A 111 -6.27 -32.81 -3.68
C ALA A 111 -5.19 -32.53 -4.73
N VAL A 112 -5.13 -31.29 -5.22
CA VAL A 112 -4.11 -30.82 -6.15
C VAL A 112 -3.23 -29.80 -5.41
N PHE A 113 -1.93 -30.03 -5.42
CA PHE A 113 -0.93 -29.21 -4.73
C PHE A 113 -0.07 -28.51 -5.77
N VAL A 114 -0.18 -27.19 -5.91
CA VAL A 114 0.55 -26.43 -6.93
C VAL A 114 1.46 -25.38 -6.29
N ASN A 115 2.74 -25.38 -6.67
CA ASN A 115 3.66 -24.29 -6.32
C ASN A 115 3.53 -23.12 -7.30
N PRO A 116 3.92 -21.90 -6.89
CA PRO A 116 4.00 -20.77 -7.80
C PRO A 116 5.05 -20.98 -8.90
N GLY A 117 4.88 -20.28 -10.02
CA GLY A 117 5.84 -20.25 -11.11
C GLY A 117 7.18 -19.62 -10.73
N VAL A 118 8.26 -20.18 -11.27
CA VAL A 118 9.59 -19.58 -11.31
C VAL A 118 10.03 -19.46 -12.76
N ILE A 119 10.60 -18.33 -13.14
CA ILE A 119 11.19 -18.14 -14.47
C ILE A 119 12.68 -18.50 -14.35
N PRO A 120 13.14 -19.63 -14.93
CA PRO A 120 14.53 -20.04 -14.80
C PRO A 120 15.47 -19.00 -15.42
N ALA A 121 16.62 -18.77 -14.78
CA ALA A 121 17.69 -18.01 -15.40
C ALA A 121 18.28 -18.80 -16.58
N THR A 122 18.65 -18.09 -17.64
CA THR A 122 19.32 -18.66 -18.82
C THR A 122 20.82 -18.31 -18.86
N LYS A 123 21.25 -17.34 -18.04
CA LYS A 123 22.66 -16.92 -17.92
C LYS A 123 23.35 -17.64 -16.76
N PRO A 124 24.66 -17.94 -16.88
CA PRO A 124 25.45 -18.45 -15.77
C PRO A 124 25.41 -17.48 -14.58
N ASN A 125 25.29 -18.01 -13.35
CA ASN A 125 25.28 -17.25 -12.08
C ASN A 125 24.09 -16.31 -11.84
N ALA A 126 23.16 -16.16 -12.78
CA ALA A 126 21.92 -15.43 -12.56
C ALA A 126 20.89 -16.27 -11.79
N ALA A 127 20.07 -15.63 -10.97
CA ALA A 127 19.04 -16.30 -10.19
C ALA A 127 17.72 -16.44 -10.98
N GLY A 128 16.98 -17.52 -10.73
CA GLY A 128 15.62 -17.63 -11.24
C GLY A 128 14.71 -16.56 -10.64
N ARG A 129 13.82 -15.99 -11.45
CA ARG A 129 12.87 -14.96 -10.99
C ARG A 129 11.64 -15.62 -10.42
N SER A 130 11.38 -15.43 -9.13
CA SER A 130 10.13 -15.88 -8.50
C SER A 130 8.94 -15.11 -9.08
N ASN A 131 7.89 -15.83 -9.48
CA ASN A 131 6.64 -15.24 -9.93
C ASN A 131 5.57 -15.23 -8.82
N ARG A 132 5.87 -15.77 -7.62
CA ARG A 132 4.90 -16.03 -6.55
C ARG A 132 4.04 -14.82 -6.22
N SER A 133 4.63 -13.66 -5.92
CA SER A 133 3.82 -12.49 -5.56
C SER A 133 2.97 -11.99 -6.73
N PHE A 134 3.51 -12.03 -7.96
CA PHE A 134 2.77 -11.61 -9.14
C PHE A 134 1.62 -12.56 -9.49
N GLU A 135 1.81 -13.87 -9.31
CA GLU A 135 0.75 -14.88 -9.51
C GLU A 135 -0.30 -14.81 -8.41
N TYR A 136 0.12 -14.70 -7.14
CA TYR A 136 -0.76 -14.94 -6.00
C TYR A 136 -1.39 -13.67 -5.42
N ASP A 137 -0.67 -12.55 -5.33
CA ASP A 137 -1.18 -11.34 -4.68
C ASP A 137 -1.86 -10.37 -5.69
N SER A 138 -1.73 -10.61 -7.00
CA SER A 138 -2.36 -9.75 -8.01
C SER A 138 -3.88 -9.94 -8.02
N MET A 139 -4.61 -8.84 -7.80
CA MET A 139 -6.08 -8.83 -7.87
C MET A 139 -6.61 -8.85 -9.31
N SER A 140 -6.49 -10.00 -9.97
CA SER A 140 -7.03 -10.21 -11.32
C SER A 140 -7.40 -11.67 -11.55
N ASP A 141 -8.21 -11.92 -12.58
CA ASP A 141 -8.60 -13.27 -13.01
C ASP A 141 -7.46 -14.11 -13.61
N ARG A 142 -6.26 -13.53 -13.79
CA ARG A 142 -5.17 -14.16 -14.56
C ARG A 142 -4.75 -15.50 -13.95
N TYR A 143 -4.53 -15.55 -12.64
CA TYR A 143 -4.19 -16.80 -11.97
C TYR A 143 -5.36 -17.79 -11.99
N SER A 144 -6.58 -17.30 -11.78
CA SER A 144 -7.79 -18.13 -11.82
C SER A 144 -7.97 -18.81 -13.18
N ARG A 145 -7.77 -18.07 -14.29
CA ARG A 145 -7.79 -18.63 -15.65
C ARG A 145 -6.62 -19.57 -15.91
N PHE A 146 -5.43 -19.26 -15.42
CA PHE A 146 -4.29 -20.18 -15.50
C PHE A 146 -4.62 -21.51 -14.81
N LEU A 147 -5.13 -21.44 -13.58
CA LEU A 147 -5.45 -22.62 -12.79
C LEU A 147 -6.50 -23.48 -13.50
N VAL A 148 -7.62 -22.89 -13.92
CA VAL A 148 -8.75 -23.62 -14.51
C VAL A 148 -8.50 -24.06 -15.94
N ASN A 149 -7.90 -23.22 -16.79
CA ASN A 149 -7.85 -23.46 -18.23
C ASN A 149 -6.55 -24.11 -18.70
N GLU A 150 -5.44 -23.89 -18.01
CA GLU A 150 -4.12 -24.41 -18.41
C GLU A 150 -3.69 -25.56 -17.51
N PHE A 151 -3.75 -25.37 -16.19
CA PHE A 151 -3.11 -26.27 -15.24
C PHE A 151 -3.97 -27.48 -14.82
N LEU A 152 -5.20 -27.25 -14.34
CA LEU A 152 -6.05 -28.35 -13.86
C LEU A 152 -6.36 -29.42 -14.91
N PRO A 153 -6.54 -29.11 -16.21
CA PRO A 153 -6.69 -30.15 -17.24
C PRO A 153 -5.51 -31.12 -17.32
N VAL A 154 -4.29 -30.64 -17.03
CA VAL A 154 -3.07 -31.47 -17.01
C VAL A 154 -2.94 -32.21 -15.68
N ALA A 155 -3.18 -31.52 -14.56
CA ALA A 155 -3.05 -32.12 -13.23
C ALA A 155 -4.11 -33.21 -12.96
N LEU A 156 -5.29 -33.11 -13.56
CA LEU A 156 -6.41 -34.04 -13.35
C LEU A 156 -6.59 -35.04 -14.50
N ASP A 157 -5.62 -35.16 -15.41
CA ASP A 157 -5.74 -36.11 -16.52
C ASP A 157 -5.98 -37.54 -16.00
N GLY A 158 -7.02 -38.19 -16.52
CA GLY A 158 -7.47 -39.51 -16.07
C GLY A 158 -8.15 -39.57 -14.70
N ILE A 159 -8.35 -38.45 -13.99
CA ILE A 159 -8.98 -38.40 -12.67
C ILE A 159 -10.35 -37.73 -12.77
N ARG A 160 -11.41 -38.46 -12.38
CA ARG A 160 -12.78 -37.94 -12.40
C ARG A 160 -13.08 -37.14 -11.13
N VAL A 161 -13.29 -35.83 -11.29
CA VAL A 161 -13.73 -34.91 -10.23
C VAL A 161 -15.04 -34.21 -10.62
N SER A 162 -15.80 -33.73 -9.63
CA SER A 162 -17.04 -32.98 -9.84
C SER A 162 -16.79 -31.69 -10.62
N ASP A 163 -17.77 -31.26 -11.40
CA ASP A 163 -17.79 -29.97 -12.11
C ASP A 163 -18.58 -28.88 -11.37
N GLN A 164 -19.22 -29.22 -10.26
CA GLN A 164 -20.03 -28.29 -9.47
C GLN A 164 -19.15 -27.45 -8.55
N ALA A 165 -19.37 -26.14 -8.52
CA ALA A 165 -18.62 -25.20 -7.68
C ALA A 165 -18.64 -25.55 -6.18
N ARG A 166 -19.80 -26.02 -5.68
CA ARG A 166 -19.99 -26.44 -4.28
C ARG A 166 -19.12 -27.63 -3.86
N ASP A 167 -18.71 -28.46 -4.81
CA ASP A 167 -17.88 -29.64 -4.57
C ASP A 167 -16.38 -29.32 -4.71
N ARG A 168 -16.05 -28.03 -4.93
CA ARG A 168 -14.69 -27.55 -5.24
C ARG A 168 -14.24 -26.48 -4.26
N ALA A 169 -13.04 -26.67 -3.72
CA ALA A 169 -12.42 -25.80 -2.75
C ALA A 169 -11.02 -25.32 -3.20
N VAL A 170 -10.65 -24.13 -2.76
CA VAL A 170 -9.30 -23.56 -2.91
C VAL A 170 -8.75 -23.17 -1.55
N CYS A 171 -7.46 -23.44 -1.34
CA CYS A 171 -6.77 -23.21 -0.07
C CYS A 171 -5.38 -22.62 -0.29
N GLY A 172 -4.96 -21.75 0.63
CA GLY A 172 -3.55 -21.36 0.70
C GLY A 172 -3.21 -20.60 1.97
N ILE A 173 -1.93 -20.27 2.09
CA ILE A 173 -1.35 -19.56 3.23
C ILE A 173 -0.64 -18.28 2.78
N SER A 174 -0.77 -17.18 3.52
CA SER A 174 -0.11 -15.91 3.19
C SER A 174 -0.53 -15.42 1.79
N SER A 175 0.40 -15.20 0.84
CA SER A 175 0.03 -14.94 -0.57
C SER A 175 -0.83 -16.05 -1.18
N GLY A 176 -0.62 -17.31 -0.80
CA GLY A 176 -1.50 -18.41 -1.22
C GLY A 176 -2.93 -18.24 -0.69
N GLY A 177 -3.11 -17.63 0.48
CA GLY A 177 -4.42 -17.40 1.10
C GLY A 177 -5.24 -16.34 0.37
N ILE A 178 -4.63 -15.19 0.03
CA ILE A 178 -5.28 -14.21 -0.85
C ILE A 178 -5.51 -14.78 -2.25
N CYS A 179 -4.59 -15.61 -2.76
CA CYS A 179 -4.72 -16.25 -4.07
C CYS A 179 -5.91 -17.23 -4.12
N ALA A 180 -6.12 -18.00 -3.05
CA ALA A 180 -7.29 -18.87 -2.91
C ALA A 180 -8.58 -18.04 -2.92
N PHE A 181 -8.65 -16.97 -2.12
CA PHE A 181 -9.79 -16.06 -2.13
C PHE A 181 -10.03 -15.43 -3.52
N THR A 182 -8.97 -14.94 -4.17
CA THR A 182 -9.03 -14.33 -5.51
C THR A 182 -9.53 -15.32 -6.55
N THR A 183 -9.07 -16.57 -6.49
CA THR A 183 -9.49 -17.63 -7.41
C THR A 183 -11.00 -17.85 -7.36
N ALA A 184 -11.56 -18.06 -6.17
CA ALA A 184 -13.00 -18.24 -6.00
C ALA A 184 -13.80 -16.95 -6.22
N TRP A 185 -13.23 -15.79 -5.88
CA TRP A 185 -13.85 -14.50 -6.16
C TRP A 185 -14.03 -14.27 -7.66
N GLU A 186 -13.01 -14.53 -8.48
CA GLU A 186 -13.09 -14.31 -9.92
C GLU A 186 -13.81 -15.45 -10.67
N MET A 187 -13.79 -16.67 -10.14
CA MET A 187 -14.44 -17.86 -10.73
C MET A 187 -15.38 -18.56 -9.74
N PRO A 188 -16.45 -17.90 -9.25
CA PRO A 188 -17.35 -18.46 -8.25
C PRO A 188 -18.21 -19.62 -8.77
N ASP A 189 -18.28 -19.80 -10.09
CA ASP A 189 -18.88 -20.93 -10.79
C ASP A 189 -17.95 -22.17 -10.84
N GLN A 190 -16.66 -21.99 -10.55
CA GLN A 190 -15.68 -23.08 -10.48
C GLN A 190 -15.35 -23.47 -9.04
N PHE A 191 -15.34 -22.51 -8.10
CA PHE A 191 -14.99 -22.76 -6.70
C PHE A 191 -15.91 -21.99 -5.77
N SER A 192 -16.71 -22.69 -4.96
CA SER A 192 -17.55 -22.08 -3.94
C SER A 192 -16.92 -22.10 -2.55
N ASN A 193 -15.90 -22.91 -2.29
CA ASN A 193 -15.32 -23.05 -0.96
C ASN A 193 -13.89 -22.47 -0.90
N VAL A 194 -13.62 -21.64 0.12
CA VAL A 194 -12.34 -20.94 0.28
C VAL A 194 -11.78 -21.14 1.69
N LEU A 195 -10.53 -21.59 1.77
CA LEU A 195 -9.73 -21.58 2.99
C LEU A 195 -8.53 -20.64 2.85
N SER A 196 -8.46 -19.60 3.67
CA SER A 196 -7.31 -18.69 3.73
C SER A 196 -6.67 -18.74 5.11
N HIS A 197 -5.42 -19.20 5.16
CA HIS A 197 -4.60 -19.12 6.36
C HIS A 197 -3.72 -17.88 6.29
N ILE A 198 -3.76 -17.04 7.33
CA ILE A 198 -2.95 -15.82 7.50
C ILE A 198 -2.85 -15.02 6.19
N GLY A 199 -3.99 -14.80 5.53
CA GLY A 199 -4.04 -14.31 4.14
C GLY A 199 -3.49 -12.89 3.99
N SER A 200 -2.72 -12.62 2.93
CA SER A 200 -2.08 -11.32 2.68
C SER A 200 -3.02 -10.22 2.17
N PHE A 201 -4.15 -9.98 2.85
CA PHE A 201 -5.11 -8.91 2.54
C PHE A 201 -4.60 -7.49 2.91
N THR A 202 -3.27 -7.32 2.98
CA THR A 202 -2.57 -6.06 3.19
C THR A 202 -2.18 -5.41 1.85
N ASN A 203 -1.36 -4.36 1.86
CA ASN A 203 -0.90 -3.68 0.64
C ASN A 203 0.25 -4.39 -0.07
N ILE A 204 0.02 -5.67 -0.39
CA ILE A 204 0.76 -6.41 -1.41
C ILE A 204 -0.10 -6.43 -2.66
N ARG A 205 0.37 -5.76 -3.72
CA ARG A 205 -0.31 -5.70 -5.04
C ARG A 205 -1.80 -5.34 -5.03
N GLY A 206 -2.26 -4.63 -3.98
CA GLY A 206 -3.63 -4.12 -3.87
C GLY A 206 -4.56 -4.87 -2.92
N GLY A 207 -4.13 -5.96 -2.28
CA GLY A 207 -4.99 -6.84 -1.47
C GLY A 207 -5.91 -6.15 -0.44
N TRP A 208 -5.49 -4.99 0.08
CA TRP A 208 -6.31 -4.12 0.94
C TRP A 208 -7.65 -3.67 0.34
N ALA A 209 -7.86 -3.80 -0.97
CA ALA A 209 -9.06 -3.35 -1.66
C ALA A 209 -10.24 -4.32 -1.50
N TYR A 210 -10.00 -5.59 -1.14
CA TYR A 210 -11.05 -6.60 -1.03
C TYR A 210 -12.18 -6.24 -0.05
N PRO A 211 -11.95 -5.71 1.16
CA PRO A 211 -13.03 -5.31 2.06
C PRO A 211 -14.03 -4.34 1.41
N GLY A 212 -13.54 -3.36 0.65
CA GLY A 212 -14.38 -2.43 -0.11
C GLY A 212 -15.14 -3.10 -1.25
N LEU A 213 -14.51 -4.03 -1.99
CA LEU A 213 -15.16 -4.78 -3.08
C LEU A 213 -16.25 -5.71 -2.56
N ILE A 214 -16.00 -6.42 -1.45
CA ILE A 214 -16.96 -7.31 -0.79
C ILE A 214 -18.18 -6.52 -0.32
N ARG A 215 -18.00 -5.35 0.30
CA ARG A 215 -19.11 -4.53 0.78
C ARG A 215 -20.05 -4.08 -0.35
N LYS A 216 -19.52 -3.89 -1.58
CA LYS A 216 -20.30 -3.54 -2.77
C LYS A 216 -21.20 -4.69 -3.26
N THR A 217 -20.99 -5.93 -2.82
CA THR A 217 -21.82 -7.07 -3.23
C THR A 217 -22.97 -7.36 -2.25
N LYS A 218 -23.21 -6.52 -1.23
CA LYS A 218 -24.24 -6.78 -0.19
C LYS A 218 -25.60 -7.21 -0.74
N ASP A 219 -26.05 -6.58 -1.83
CA ASP A 219 -27.36 -6.86 -2.41
C ASP A 219 -27.35 -8.11 -3.33
N ASN A 220 -26.18 -8.57 -3.76
CA ASN A 220 -25.99 -9.78 -4.57
C ASN A 220 -24.60 -10.40 -4.30
N PRO A 221 -24.42 -11.08 -3.14
CA PRO A 221 -23.14 -11.68 -2.79
C PRO A 221 -22.75 -12.77 -3.78
N LYS A 222 -21.45 -12.87 -4.08
CA LYS A 222 -20.94 -14.01 -4.86
C LYS A 222 -21.19 -15.31 -4.09
N PRO A 223 -21.53 -16.44 -4.75
CA PRO A 223 -21.87 -17.70 -4.10
C PRO A 223 -20.62 -18.44 -3.61
N ILE A 224 -19.87 -17.82 -2.70
CA ILE A 224 -18.68 -18.39 -2.07
C ILE A 224 -18.82 -18.41 -0.55
N LYS A 225 -18.25 -19.44 0.05
CA LYS A 225 -18.18 -19.71 1.49
C LYS A 225 -16.72 -19.63 1.92
N VAL A 226 -16.45 -18.84 2.96
CA VAL A 226 -15.09 -18.36 3.25
C VAL A 226 -14.68 -18.65 4.70
N TYR A 227 -13.68 -19.51 4.86
CA TYR A 227 -13.02 -19.74 6.14
C TYR A 227 -11.69 -18.98 6.18
N LEU A 228 -11.55 -18.08 7.15
CA LEU A 228 -10.33 -17.34 7.44
C LEU A 228 -9.74 -17.87 8.74
N GLN A 229 -8.44 -18.15 8.75
CA GLN A 229 -7.67 -18.34 9.96
C GLN A 229 -6.56 -17.28 10.00
N GLU A 230 -6.35 -16.63 11.14
CA GLU A 230 -5.34 -15.60 11.32
C GLU A 230 -4.66 -15.74 12.70
N GLY A 231 -3.39 -15.39 12.80
CA GLY A 231 -2.65 -15.31 14.07
C GLY A 231 -2.83 -13.95 14.75
N LYS A 232 -3.02 -13.93 16.08
CA LYS A 232 -3.16 -12.68 16.86
C LYS A 232 -1.90 -11.82 16.84
N ASP A 233 -0.74 -12.46 16.75
CA ASP A 233 0.58 -11.81 16.75
C ASP A 233 1.23 -11.84 15.36
N ASP A 234 0.42 -11.90 14.29
CA ASP A 234 0.93 -11.91 12.92
C ASP A 234 1.50 -10.53 12.50
N LEU A 235 2.14 -10.47 11.34
CA LEU A 235 3.03 -9.40 10.91
C LEU A 235 2.41 -7.99 10.99
N ASN A 236 3.20 -7.04 11.46
CA ASN A 236 3.01 -5.62 11.23
C ASN A 236 4.17 -5.05 10.41
N ASN A 237 4.15 -5.28 9.10
CA ASN A 237 5.27 -5.00 8.20
C ASN A 237 5.00 -3.85 7.22
N LEU A 238 5.95 -3.60 6.33
CA LEU A 238 5.89 -2.65 5.22
C LEU A 238 4.57 -2.65 4.42
N HIS A 239 3.85 -3.77 4.35
CA HIS A 239 2.62 -3.90 3.58
C HIS A 239 1.35 -3.64 4.41
N GLY A 240 1.41 -3.79 5.74
CA GLY A 240 0.30 -3.54 6.64
C GLY A 240 0.37 -4.35 7.92
N ASN A 241 -0.68 -4.21 8.73
CA ASN A 241 -0.93 -5.07 9.88
C ASN A 241 -1.88 -6.20 9.45
N TRP A 242 -1.41 -7.44 9.50
CA TRP A 242 -2.09 -8.62 8.96
C TRP A 242 -3.30 -9.03 9.80
N PRO A 243 -3.21 -9.08 11.15
CA PRO A 243 -4.39 -9.33 11.99
C PRO A 243 -5.53 -8.34 11.73
N LEU A 244 -5.22 -7.04 11.68
CA LEU A 244 -6.22 -6.00 11.41
C LEU A 244 -6.80 -6.10 9.99
N ALA A 245 -6.01 -6.53 8.99
CA ALA A 245 -6.50 -6.71 7.63
C ALA A 245 -7.47 -7.89 7.50
N ASN A 246 -7.18 -9.02 8.15
CA ASN A 246 -8.08 -10.18 8.16
C ASN A 246 -9.35 -9.92 8.99
N GLN A 247 -9.28 -9.11 10.05
CA GLN A 247 -10.46 -8.64 10.77
C GLN A 247 -11.36 -7.72 9.92
N ASP A 248 -10.78 -6.80 9.14
CA ASP A 248 -11.52 -5.94 8.21
C ASP A 248 -12.17 -6.77 7.07
N MET A 249 -11.45 -7.78 6.56
CA MET A 249 -12.02 -8.77 5.62
C MET A 249 -13.22 -9.50 6.21
N SER A 250 -13.10 -10.04 7.42
CA SER A 250 -14.21 -10.71 8.12
C SER A 250 -15.40 -9.76 8.34
N ALA A 251 -15.16 -8.52 8.78
CA ALA A 251 -16.20 -7.52 8.94
C ALA A 251 -16.93 -7.23 7.60
N ALA A 252 -16.19 -7.14 6.49
CA ALA A 252 -16.77 -6.95 5.16
C ALA A 252 -17.63 -8.15 4.72
N LEU A 253 -17.15 -9.38 4.91
CA LEU A 253 -17.87 -10.61 4.57
C LEU A 253 -19.20 -10.71 5.34
N ARG A 254 -19.16 -10.49 6.66
CA ARG A 254 -20.36 -10.45 7.51
C ARG A 254 -21.33 -9.35 7.09
N PHE A 255 -20.83 -8.15 6.82
CA PHE A 255 -21.66 -7.04 6.36
C PHE A 255 -22.39 -7.36 5.05
N ALA A 256 -21.71 -8.03 4.11
CA ALA A 256 -22.26 -8.40 2.82
C ALA A 256 -23.08 -9.70 2.86
N GLY A 257 -23.15 -10.41 3.99
CA GLY A 257 -23.97 -11.62 4.15
C GLY A 257 -23.35 -12.90 3.58
N TYR A 258 -22.03 -12.95 3.45
CA TYR A 258 -21.32 -14.17 3.07
C TYR A 258 -21.36 -15.20 4.19
N GLN A 259 -21.48 -16.48 3.83
CA GLN A 259 -21.19 -17.56 4.76
C GLN A 259 -19.70 -17.55 5.09
N SER A 260 -19.35 -17.05 6.27
CA SER A 260 -17.95 -16.83 6.62
C SER A 260 -17.66 -17.11 8.08
N LYS A 261 -16.40 -17.46 8.34
CA LYS A 261 -15.87 -17.70 9.68
C LYS A 261 -14.44 -17.19 9.77
N LEU A 262 -14.12 -16.45 10.83
CA LEU A 262 -12.76 -16.04 11.18
C LEU A 262 -12.33 -16.70 12.49
N VAL A 263 -11.23 -17.44 12.45
CA VAL A 263 -10.58 -18.00 13.65
C VAL A 263 -9.27 -17.28 13.91
N MET A 264 -9.23 -16.53 15.01
CA MET A 264 -8.02 -15.88 15.53
C MET A 264 -7.26 -16.84 16.46
N THR A 265 -6.18 -17.44 15.98
CA THR A 265 -5.30 -18.34 16.73
C THR A 265 -4.18 -17.57 17.43
N GLU A 266 -3.51 -18.20 18.41
CA GLU A 266 -2.29 -17.64 18.99
C GLU A 266 -1.13 -17.59 17.98
N GLY A 267 -0.09 -16.79 18.25
CA GLY A 267 1.15 -16.74 17.49
C GLY A 267 1.12 -15.88 16.21
N GLY A 268 2.29 -15.77 15.56
CA GLY A 268 2.52 -14.91 14.40
C GLY A 268 2.53 -15.64 13.05
N HIS A 269 3.38 -15.19 12.11
CA HIS A 269 3.40 -15.67 10.71
C HIS A 269 3.92 -17.10 10.54
N THR A 270 3.11 -18.08 10.91
CA THR A 270 3.51 -19.49 10.90
C THR A 270 2.38 -20.43 10.46
N SER A 271 2.75 -21.47 9.72
CA SER A 271 1.83 -22.53 9.30
C SER A 271 1.43 -23.49 10.43
N LYS A 272 2.03 -23.39 11.62
CA LYS A 272 1.73 -24.28 12.75
C LYS A 272 0.24 -24.24 13.14
N TYR A 273 -0.31 -23.04 13.31
CA TYR A 273 -1.69 -22.85 13.78
C TYR A 273 -2.71 -23.12 12.68
N GLY A 274 -2.42 -22.68 11.45
CA GLY A 274 -3.24 -23.06 10.29
C GLY A 274 -3.27 -24.58 10.07
N GLY A 275 -2.15 -25.27 10.29
CA GLY A 275 -2.10 -26.73 10.27
C GLY A 275 -2.92 -27.40 11.37
N ALA A 276 -2.92 -26.84 12.58
CA ALA A 276 -3.75 -27.32 13.67
C ALA A 276 -5.25 -27.13 13.39
N GLU A 277 -5.65 -26.02 12.78
CA GLU A 277 -7.06 -25.77 12.45
C GLU A 277 -7.54 -26.44 11.16
N LEU A 278 -6.64 -27.05 10.39
CA LEU A 278 -6.95 -27.53 9.04
C LEU A 278 -8.13 -28.51 9.02
N ALA A 279 -8.16 -29.51 9.90
CA ALA A 279 -9.22 -30.50 9.91
C ALA A 279 -10.60 -29.86 10.19
N SER A 280 -10.68 -29.01 11.22
CA SER A 280 -11.91 -28.30 11.57
C SER A 280 -12.36 -27.32 10.49
N ALA A 281 -11.42 -26.65 9.83
CA ALA A 281 -11.72 -25.76 8.70
C ALA A 281 -12.27 -26.53 7.50
N ILE A 282 -11.66 -27.67 7.18
CA ILE A 282 -12.05 -28.53 6.07
C ILE A 282 -13.45 -29.13 6.30
N THR A 283 -13.73 -29.67 7.49
CA THR A 283 -15.07 -30.18 7.84
C THR A 283 -16.11 -29.06 7.77
N TRP A 284 -15.77 -27.85 8.25
CA TRP A 284 -16.68 -26.70 8.16
C TRP A 284 -17.02 -26.31 6.71
N LEU A 285 -16.07 -26.42 5.77
CA LEU A 285 -16.30 -26.05 4.38
C LEU A 285 -17.36 -26.93 3.71
N TRP A 286 -17.29 -28.25 3.92
CA TRP A 286 -18.23 -29.21 3.32
C TRP A 286 -19.53 -29.45 4.10
N ASP A 287 -19.73 -28.76 5.22
CA ASP A 287 -20.99 -28.76 5.95
C ASP A 287 -21.82 -27.52 5.61
N ASP A 288 -22.85 -27.68 4.76
CA ASP A 288 -23.74 -26.59 4.32
C ASP A 288 -24.50 -25.91 5.48
N ASP A 289 -24.66 -26.60 6.62
CA ASP A 289 -25.36 -26.11 7.81
C ASP A 289 -24.42 -25.55 8.88
N ALA A 290 -23.12 -25.45 8.58
CA ALA A 290 -22.12 -25.03 9.55
C ALA A 290 -22.37 -23.59 10.06
N PRO A 291 -22.15 -23.31 11.36
CA PRO A 291 -22.38 -21.99 11.93
C PRO A 291 -21.43 -20.95 11.33
N VAL A 292 -21.98 -19.77 11.03
CA VAL A 292 -21.27 -18.61 10.46
C VAL A 292 -21.13 -17.49 11.50
N ASP A 293 -20.18 -16.59 11.30
CA ASP A 293 -20.02 -15.43 12.19
C ASP A 293 -21.12 -14.37 11.94
N GLU A 294 -21.69 -13.83 13.01
CA GLU A 294 -22.72 -12.78 12.96
C GLU A 294 -22.13 -11.36 13.02
N ILE A 295 -22.89 -10.36 12.55
CA ILE A 295 -22.54 -8.95 12.69
C ILE A 295 -22.57 -8.56 14.17
N GLU A 296 -21.43 -8.09 14.68
CA GLU A 296 -21.33 -7.58 16.05
C GLU A 296 -21.97 -6.20 16.20
N ASN A 297 -22.67 -5.97 17.31
CA ASN A 297 -23.10 -4.64 17.74
C ASN A 297 -22.40 -4.29 19.05
N ASN A 298 -21.31 -3.52 18.95
CA ASN A 298 -20.47 -3.17 20.08
C ASN A 298 -20.86 -1.83 20.74
N GLU A 299 -21.95 -1.17 20.33
CA GLU A 299 -22.37 0.13 20.87
C GLU A 299 -22.97 0.02 22.30
N THR A 300 -22.36 0.69 23.29
CA THR A 300 -22.77 0.66 24.71
C THR A 300 -23.37 1.98 25.23
N LYS A 301 -23.54 3.00 24.37
CA LYS A 301 -24.16 4.32 24.67
C LYS A 301 -23.86 4.88 26.08
N PRO A 302 -22.59 4.98 26.49
CA PRO A 302 -22.23 5.51 27.80
C PRO A 302 -22.65 6.98 27.96
N ALA A 303 -22.95 7.39 29.21
CA ALA A 303 -23.34 8.77 29.51
C ALA A 303 -22.15 9.73 29.32
N TRP A 304 -22.35 10.81 28.55
CA TRP A 304 -21.33 11.82 28.35
C TRP A 304 -21.27 12.85 29.49
N GLN A 305 -20.05 13.23 29.88
CA GLN A 305 -19.77 14.36 30.74
C GLN A 305 -18.63 15.20 30.15
N PRO A 306 -18.66 16.54 30.28
CA PRO A 306 -17.56 17.37 29.82
C PRO A 306 -16.31 17.08 30.64
N HIS A 307 -15.15 17.10 29.99
CA HIS A 307 -13.87 17.12 30.69
C HIS A 307 -13.78 18.34 31.63
N PRO A 308 -13.10 18.30 32.79
CA PRO A 308 -12.97 19.46 33.68
C PRO A 308 -12.48 20.73 32.99
N ASP A 309 -11.51 20.60 32.07
CA ASP A 309 -11.01 21.73 31.25
C ASP A 309 -11.98 22.21 30.17
N ALA A 310 -13.09 21.51 29.94
CA ALA A 310 -14.20 21.93 29.07
C ALA A 310 -15.38 22.54 29.87
N VAL A 311 -15.19 22.75 31.18
CA VAL A 311 -16.11 23.50 32.03
C VAL A 311 -15.64 24.95 32.12
N GLU A 312 -16.57 25.89 31.99
CA GLU A 312 -16.29 27.32 32.06
C GLU A 312 -15.69 27.70 33.41
N ASN A 313 -14.57 28.42 33.39
CA ASN A 313 -13.96 29.02 34.56
C ASN A 313 -14.10 30.54 34.49
N THR A 314 -15.01 31.11 35.27
CA THR A 314 -15.31 32.55 35.27
C THR A 314 -14.23 33.41 35.93
N THR A 315 -13.15 32.82 36.45
CA THR A 315 -12.06 33.53 37.14
C THR A 315 -10.88 33.87 36.24
N ILE A 316 -10.88 33.42 34.98
CA ILE A 316 -9.82 33.68 34.01
C ILE A 316 -10.27 34.66 32.93
N ALA A 317 -9.31 35.22 32.18
CA ALA A 317 -9.62 36.02 31.00
C ALA A 317 -10.09 35.11 29.86
N HIS A 318 -11.15 35.51 29.17
CA HIS A 318 -11.76 34.76 28.07
C HIS A 318 -11.45 35.38 26.72
N GLY A 319 -11.12 34.54 25.75
CA GLY A 319 -11.03 34.94 24.36
C GLY A 319 -12.40 35.30 23.77
N THR A 320 -12.37 35.76 22.53
CA THR A 320 -13.58 36.18 21.81
C THR A 320 -13.74 35.38 20.52
N VAL A 321 -14.94 34.87 20.26
CA VAL A 321 -15.29 34.24 18.98
C VAL A 321 -15.99 35.27 18.11
N VAL A 322 -15.36 35.63 17.00
CA VAL A 322 -15.85 36.61 16.03
C VAL A 322 -16.42 35.88 14.82
N ALA A 323 -17.69 36.12 14.51
CA ALA A 323 -18.30 35.66 13.27
C ALA A 323 -17.76 36.50 12.10
N MET A 324 -17.29 35.82 11.07
CA MET A 324 -16.73 36.46 9.88
C MET A 324 -17.81 36.59 8.80
N PRO A 325 -17.67 37.55 7.86
CA PRO A 325 -18.54 37.60 6.69
C PRO A 325 -18.54 36.27 5.94
N THR A 326 -19.72 35.84 5.47
CA THR A 326 -19.88 34.61 4.66
C THR A 326 -18.86 34.59 3.51
N TRP A 327 -18.17 33.47 3.35
CA TRP A 327 -17.12 33.32 2.35
C TRP A 327 -17.65 32.63 1.10
N GLU A 328 -17.37 33.19 -0.08
CA GLU A 328 -17.62 32.56 -1.38
C GLU A 328 -16.30 32.11 -2.00
N SER A 329 -16.15 30.80 -2.26
CA SER A 329 -14.88 30.20 -2.68
C SER A 329 -14.68 30.21 -4.20
N GLN A 330 -13.43 30.44 -4.62
CA GLN A 330 -12.97 30.31 -6.02
C GLN A 330 -12.43 28.90 -6.32
N ILE A 331 -11.93 28.20 -5.30
CA ILE A 331 -11.45 26.82 -5.40
C ILE A 331 -12.62 25.84 -5.39
N PHE A 332 -13.58 26.07 -4.49
CA PHE A 332 -14.86 25.35 -4.48
C PHE A 332 -15.93 26.26 -5.07
N ASN A 333 -15.89 26.44 -6.38
CA ASN A 333 -16.79 27.34 -7.11
C ASN A 333 -18.26 27.17 -6.74
N ASN A 334 -18.99 28.30 -6.72
CA ASN A 334 -20.43 28.36 -6.45
C ASN A 334 -20.84 27.90 -5.04
N THR A 335 -19.90 27.93 -4.07
CA THR A 335 -20.20 27.57 -2.69
C THR A 335 -20.01 28.75 -1.73
N VAL A 336 -20.90 28.82 -0.75
CA VAL A 336 -20.84 29.76 0.37
C VAL A 336 -20.71 29.04 1.70
N ARG A 337 -20.03 29.64 2.67
CA ARG A 337 -19.81 29.05 4.00
C ARG A 337 -19.73 30.09 5.11
N ASP A 338 -20.16 29.68 6.28
CA ASP A 338 -19.99 30.46 7.51
C ASP A 338 -18.70 30.03 8.21
N TRP A 339 -18.06 30.99 8.87
CA TRP A 339 -16.80 30.75 9.56
C TRP A 339 -16.58 31.77 10.68
N TRP A 340 -15.73 31.41 11.63
CA TRP A 340 -15.46 32.19 12.84
C TRP A 340 -13.98 32.17 13.17
N VAL A 341 -13.52 33.21 13.86
CA VAL A 341 -12.17 33.29 14.42
C VAL A 341 -12.28 33.47 15.93
N TYR A 342 -11.66 32.57 16.69
CA TYR A 342 -11.42 32.77 18.11
C TYR A 342 -10.06 33.43 18.32
N VAL A 343 -10.07 34.52 19.09
CA VAL A 343 -8.87 35.26 19.50
C VAL A 343 -8.72 35.09 21.01
N PRO A 344 -7.61 34.49 21.51
CA PRO A 344 -7.40 34.32 22.95
C PRO A 344 -7.23 35.68 23.64
N ALA A 345 -7.58 35.78 24.91
CA ALA A 345 -7.41 37.02 25.69
C ALA A 345 -5.94 37.46 25.79
N GLN A 346 -5.01 36.52 25.64
CA GLN A 346 -3.56 36.69 25.70
C GLN A 346 -2.94 37.01 24.33
N TYR A 347 -3.75 37.28 23.29
CA TYR A 347 -3.23 37.68 21.99
C TYR A 347 -2.44 39.00 22.09
N ASP A 348 -1.24 38.99 21.52
CA ASP A 348 -0.34 40.14 21.42
C ASP A 348 0.06 40.30 19.95
N GLU A 349 -0.32 41.42 19.34
CA GLU A 349 -0.03 41.71 17.93
C GLU A 349 1.47 41.78 17.60
N THR A 350 2.31 41.99 18.62
CA THR A 350 3.78 42.06 18.44
C THR A 350 4.43 40.68 18.38
N GLN A 351 3.73 39.62 18.78
CA GLN A 351 4.27 38.26 18.84
C GLN A 351 3.54 37.32 17.85
N PRO A 352 4.27 36.50 17.08
CA PRO A 352 3.65 35.48 16.23
C PRO A 352 2.86 34.47 17.08
N THR A 353 1.54 34.45 16.90
CA THR A 353 0.61 33.62 17.67
C THR A 353 0.39 32.26 16.99
N ALA A 354 0.18 31.19 17.78
CA ALA A 354 -0.15 29.87 17.23
C ALA A 354 -1.51 29.87 16.53
N LEU A 355 -1.70 28.92 15.61
CA LEU A 355 -2.94 28.75 14.84
C LEU A 355 -3.46 27.33 14.97
N MET A 356 -4.77 27.17 15.13
CA MET A 356 -5.45 25.90 14.93
C MET A 356 -6.70 26.02 14.06
N VAL A 357 -6.80 25.21 13.00
CA VAL A 357 -7.97 25.21 12.11
C VAL A 357 -8.89 24.04 12.44
N PHE A 358 -10.20 24.28 12.44
CA PHE A 358 -11.22 23.27 12.70
C PHE A 358 -12.29 23.21 11.61
N GLN A 359 -12.51 22.01 11.09
CA GLN A 359 -13.67 21.69 10.25
C GLN A 359 -14.94 21.59 11.09
N ASP A 360 -16.10 21.75 10.43
CA ASP A 360 -17.42 21.77 11.08
C ASP A 360 -17.50 22.86 12.17
N GLY A 361 -17.01 24.04 11.80
CA GLY A 361 -16.69 25.15 12.69
C GLY A 361 -17.78 25.56 13.68
N LYS A 362 -19.05 25.57 13.27
CA LYS A 362 -20.16 25.90 14.17
C LYS A 362 -20.26 24.93 15.34
N ARG A 363 -20.07 23.63 15.08
CA ARG A 363 -20.12 22.59 16.12
C ARG A 363 -18.93 22.69 17.08
N MET A 364 -17.78 23.06 16.54
CA MET A 364 -16.52 23.14 17.29
C MET A 364 -16.45 24.39 18.18
N SER A 365 -17.00 25.51 17.72
CA SER A 365 -17.02 26.78 18.45
C SER A 365 -18.11 26.89 19.53
N ASP A 366 -19.11 26.00 19.54
CA ASP A 366 -20.21 26.05 20.49
C ASP A 366 -19.79 25.66 21.93
N ILE A 367 -19.74 26.65 22.82
CA ILE A 367 -19.41 26.48 24.26
C ILE A 367 -20.47 25.69 25.05
N LYS A 368 -21.69 25.55 24.51
CA LYS A 368 -22.75 24.72 25.09
C LYS A 368 -22.75 23.30 24.53
N GLY A 369 -22.03 23.08 23.43
CA GLY A 369 -21.91 21.79 22.75
C GLY A 369 -21.02 20.79 23.48
N ARG A 370 -20.65 19.72 22.77
CA ARG A 370 -19.74 18.67 23.26
C ARG A 370 -18.28 19.12 23.25
N TRP A 371 -17.85 19.80 22.19
CA TRP A 371 -16.43 20.16 21.96
C TRP A 371 -15.94 21.33 22.81
N ARG A 372 -16.72 22.42 22.90
CA ARG A 372 -16.43 23.59 23.74
C ARG A 372 -15.02 24.15 23.55
N ILE A 373 -14.54 24.20 22.31
CA ILE A 373 -13.13 24.51 22.01
C ILE A 373 -12.69 25.87 22.58
N PRO A 374 -13.47 26.97 22.48
CA PRO A 374 -13.08 28.24 23.10
C PRO A 374 -12.84 28.12 24.61
N THR A 375 -13.70 27.42 25.34
CA THR A 375 -13.56 27.18 26.78
C THR A 375 -12.32 26.36 27.11
N VAL A 376 -12.05 25.31 26.33
CA VAL A 376 -10.83 24.50 26.49
C VAL A 376 -9.59 25.35 26.25
N PHE A 377 -9.58 26.16 25.18
CA PHE A 377 -8.45 27.03 24.86
C PHE A 377 -8.21 28.06 25.97
N ASP A 378 -9.24 28.77 26.42
CA ASP A 378 -9.13 29.71 27.54
C ASP A 378 -8.48 29.05 28.77
N ASN A 379 -9.02 27.89 29.17
CA ASN A 379 -8.56 27.17 30.35
C ASN A 379 -7.10 26.68 30.22
N LEU A 380 -6.72 26.10 29.09
CA LEU A 380 -5.37 25.57 28.89
C LEU A 380 -4.32 26.68 28.69
N ILE A 381 -4.68 27.76 27.99
CA ILE A 381 -3.80 28.93 27.82
C ILE A 381 -3.57 29.61 29.18
N ALA A 382 -4.62 29.80 29.99
CA ALA A 382 -4.48 30.38 31.32
C ALA A 382 -3.60 29.53 32.26
N LYS A 383 -3.57 28.21 32.07
CA LYS A 383 -2.69 27.28 32.81
C LYS A 383 -1.26 27.19 32.27
N GLY A 384 -1.00 27.76 31.08
CA GLY A 384 0.28 27.58 30.38
C GLY A 384 0.49 26.17 29.82
N GLU A 385 -0.57 25.37 29.72
CA GLU A 385 -0.54 24.00 29.15
C GLU A 385 -0.70 23.98 27.62
N MET A 386 -0.98 25.15 27.03
CA MET A 386 -1.05 25.42 25.59
C MET A 386 -0.60 26.86 25.33
N PRO A 387 0.14 27.16 24.25
CA PRO A 387 0.48 28.54 23.92
C PRO A 387 -0.77 29.34 23.52
N PRO A 388 -0.76 30.69 23.63
CA PRO A 388 -1.80 31.52 23.02
C PRO A 388 -2.01 31.10 21.56
N THR A 389 -3.24 30.68 21.25
CA THR A 389 -3.59 30.07 19.97
C THR A 389 -4.87 30.70 19.43
N ILE A 390 -4.79 31.25 18.22
CA ILE A 390 -5.96 31.67 17.44
C ILE A 390 -6.58 30.42 16.81
N ALA A 391 -7.90 30.27 16.91
CA ALA A 391 -8.63 29.19 16.22
C ALA A 391 -9.47 29.71 15.07
N VAL A 392 -9.44 29.01 13.93
CA VAL A 392 -10.29 29.28 12.77
C VAL A 392 -11.29 28.14 12.62
N PHE A 393 -12.57 28.45 12.74
CA PHE A 393 -13.67 27.50 12.68
C PHE A 393 -14.40 27.66 11.34
N ILE A 394 -14.40 26.61 10.51
CA ILE A 394 -14.91 26.70 9.14
C ILE A 394 -16.00 25.65 8.94
N ASP A 395 -17.22 26.09 8.58
CA ASP A 395 -18.27 25.17 8.13
C ASP A 395 -18.03 24.76 6.66
N PRO A 396 -18.48 23.55 6.26
CA PRO A 396 -18.36 23.10 4.89
C PRO A 396 -19.19 23.97 3.93
N GLY A 397 -18.71 24.11 2.69
CA GLY A 397 -19.38 24.88 1.64
C GLY A 397 -20.78 24.36 1.29
N HIS A 398 -21.69 25.30 1.02
CA HIS A 398 -23.02 25.02 0.50
C HIS A 398 -23.20 25.67 -0.86
N ASP A 399 -23.70 24.90 -1.82
CA ASP A 399 -24.09 25.42 -3.14
C ASP A 399 -25.15 26.50 -2.95
N LYS A 400 -24.82 27.74 -3.33
CA LYS A 400 -25.69 28.90 -3.09
C LYS A 400 -27.01 28.85 -3.84
N ASN A 401 -27.12 27.97 -4.84
CA ASN A 401 -28.33 27.79 -5.65
C ASN A 401 -29.21 26.64 -5.16
N LYS A 402 -28.83 25.94 -4.08
CA LYS A 402 -29.59 24.81 -3.52
C LYS A 402 -30.18 25.18 -2.15
N PRO A 403 -31.36 24.64 -1.79
CA PRO A 403 -31.83 24.73 -0.42
C PRO A 403 -31.01 23.81 0.49
N ARG A 404 -30.80 24.22 1.75
CA ARG A 404 -30.21 23.35 2.77
C ARG A 404 -31.20 22.27 3.19
N ALA A 405 -30.83 21.00 3.00
CA ALA A 405 -31.61 19.87 3.51
C ALA A 405 -31.20 19.57 4.96
N LYS A 406 -32.16 19.63 5.91
CA LYS A 406 -31.91 19.38 7.36
C LYS A 406 -30.75 20.23 7.91
N ASN A 407 -30.63 21.49 7.46
CA ASN A 407 -29.53 22.41 7.79
C ASN A 407 -28.11 21.91 7.44
N LYS A 408 -27.98 20.89 6.59
CA LYS A 408 -26.67 20.37 6.17
C LYS A 408 -26.14 21.14 4.95
N SER A 409 -24.84 21.43 4.95
CA SER A 409 -24.15 21.92 3.75
C SER A 409 -24.02 20.81 2.72
N SER A 410 -24.11 21.18 1.45
CA SER A 410 -24.11 20.23 0.32
C SER A 410 -22.72 19.69 -0.04
N ASN A 411 -21.63 20.40 0.31
CA ASN A 411 -20.27 20.03 -0.11
C ASN A 411 -19.44 19.33 0.96
N ARG A 412 -19.97 19.07 2.16
CA ARG A 412 -19.17 18.51 3.27
C ARG A 412 -18.34 17.29 2.85
N GLY A 413 -18.95 16.30 2.19
CA GLY A 413 -18.21 15.12 1.75
C GLY A 413 -17.25 15.38 0.57
N TYR A 414 -17.55 16.35 -0.30
CA TYR A 414 -16.67 16.72 -1.41
C TYR A 414 -15.43 17.49 -0.94
N GLU A 415 -15.60 18.38 0.04
CA GLU A 415 -14.52 19.19 0.60
C GLU A 415 -13.65 18.39 1.58
N TYR A 416 -14.25 17.52 2.40
CA TYR A 416 -13.55 16.90 3.52
C TYR A 416 -13.02 15.50 3.25
N ASP A 417 -13.76 14.66 2.51
CA ASP A 417 -13.38 13.26 2.28
C ASP A 417 -12.58 13.07 0.98
N SER A 418 -12.52 14.06 0.10
CA SER A 418 -11.72 14.00 -1.12
C SER A 418 -10.24 14.12 -0.82
N LEU A 419 -9.43 13.19 -1.34
CA LEU A 419 -7.98 13.26 -1.24
C LEU A 419 -7.40 14.35 -2.14
N GLY A 420 -6.11 14.65 -1.94
CA GLY A 420 -5.39 15.66 -2.70
C GLY A 420 -5.36 17.02 -2.01
N ASP A 421 -4.91 18.04 -2.73
CA ASP A 421 -4.59 19.34 -2.14
C ASP A 421 -5.72 20.37 -2.21
N ARG A 422 -6.86 20.05 -2.83
CA ARG A 422 -7.90 21.05 -3.15
C ARG A 422 -8.40 21.79 -1.91
N TYR A 423 -8.70 21.06 -0.82
CA TYR A 423 -9.10 21.70 0.44
C TYR A 423 -7.94 22.46 1.10
N THR A 424 -6.72 21.93 1.01
CA THR A 424 -5.51 22.59 1.52
C THR A 424 -5.26 23.92 0.81
N ARG A 425 -5.42 23.96 -0.52
CA ARG A 425 -5.35 25.18 -1.32
C ARG A 425 -6.45 26.16 -0.92
N PHE A 426 -7.68 25.70 -0.68
CA PHE A 426 -8.74 26.54 -0.13
C PHE A 426 -8.33 27.21 1.18
N LEU A 427 -7.71 26.47 2.11
CA LEU A 427 -7.20 27.09 3.33
C LEU A 427 -6.09 28.11 3.04
N LEU A 428 -5.12 27.77 2.21
CA LEU A 428 -3.89 28.55 2.05
C LEU A 428 -4.00 29.73 1.09
N GLU A 429 -4.87 29.63 0.08
CA GLU A 429 -5.05 30.63 -0.96
C GLU A 429 -6.23 31.56 -0.65
N GLU A 430 -7.18 31.13 0.18
CA GLU A 430 -8.40 31.91 0.46
C GLU A 430 -8.55 32.30 1.94
N ILE A 431 -8.62 31.33 2.86
CA ILE A 431 -9.01 31.63 4.25
C ILE A 431 -7.87 32.18 5.10
N LEU A 432 -6.71 31.52 5.11
CA LEU A 432 -5.61 31.93 5.98
C LEU A 432 -5.06 33.32 5.64
N PRO A 433 -4.93 33.73 4.36
CA PRO A 433 -4.54 35.10 4.04
C PRO A 433 -5.42 36.18 4.69
N GLU A 434 -6.74 35.96 4.76
CA GLU A 434 -7.68 36.89 5.41
C GLU A 434 -7.52 36.98 6.93
N VAL A 435 -7.17 35.86 7.57
CA VAL A 435 -6.90 35.83 9.01
C VAL A 435 -5.55 36.47 9.31
N GLU A 436 -4.53 36.13 8.51
CA GLU A 436 -3.16 36.65 8.64
C GLU A 436 -3.06 38.14 8.33
N GLY A 437 -3.96 38.68 7.51
CA GLY A 437 -4.08 40.13 7.30
C GLY A 437 -4.61 40.90 8.52
N LYS A 438 -5.21 40.21 9.49
CA LYS A 438 -5.81 40.80 10.72
C LYS A 438 -5.03 40.48 11.98
N TYR A 439 -4.33 39.35 12.02
CA TYR A 439 -3.65 38.86 13.21
C TYR A 439 -2.22 38.40 12.89
N ASN A 440 -1.29 38.67 13.80
CA ASN A 440 0.09 38.20 13.70
C ASN A 440 0.15 36.70 14.00
N ILE A 441 0.03 35.87 12.96
CA ILE A 441 0.05 34.41 13.06
C ILE A 441 1.41 33.87 12.65
N SER A 442 1.98 32.99 13.47
CA SER A 442 3.25 32.33 13.19
C SER A 442 3.20 31.54 11.88
N LYS A 443 4.28 31.60 11.10
CA LYS A 443 4.49 30.81 9.88
C LYS A 443 5.21 29.48 10.17
N ASP A 444 5.70 29.28 11.38
CA ASP A 444 6.33 28.03 11.79
C ASP A 444 5.28 26.90 11.82
N PRO A 445 5.47 25.80 11.08
CA PRO A 445 4.54 24.66 11.12
C PRO A 445 4.40 24.06 12.53
N LYS A 446 5.41 24.18 13.40
CA LYS A 446 5.31 23.79 14.81
C LYS A 446 4.34 24.67 15.60
N MET A 447 3.96 25.83 15.10
CA MET A 447 2.94 26.70 15.70
C MET A 447 1.59 26.59 15.01
N ARG A 448 1.38 25.56 14.17
CA ARG A 448 0.16 25.37 13.38
C ARG A 448 -0.39 23.96 13.51
N ALA A 449 -1.65 23.88 13.91
CA ALA A 449 -2.42 22.65 14.05
C ALA A 449 -3.69 22.67 13.22
N ILE A 450 -4.25 21.49 12.96
CA ILE A 450 -5.55 21.33 12.32
C ILE A 450 -6.27 20.13 12.94
N GLY A 451 -7.59 20.18 13.07
CA GLY A 451 -8.31 19.10 13.71
C GLY A 451 -9.78 18.99 13.34
N GLY A 452 -10.32 17.78 13.50
CA GLY A 452 -11.72 17.52 13.21
C GLY A 452 -12.18 16.16 13.72
N SER A 453 -13.42 15.82 13.35
CA SER A 453 -14.05 14.55 13.69
C SER A 453 -14.77 13.99 12.47
N SER A 454 -14.79 12.66 12.30
CA SER A 454 -15.37 12.01 11.12
C SER A 454 -14.70 12.52 9.83
N SER A 455 -15.47 12.98 8.84
CA SER A 455 -14.89 13.61 7.63
C SER A 455 -13.95 14.78 7.93
N GLY A 456 -14.21 15.55 9.00
CA GLY A 456 -13.31 16.63 9.41
C GLY A 456 -11.93 16.12 9.84
N ALA A 457 -11.84 14.92 10.41
CA ALA A 457 -10.57 14.33 10.84
C ALA A 457 -9.70 13.89 9.67
N ILE A 458 -10.27 13.21 8.67
CA ILE A 458 -9.54 12.86 7.44
C ILE A 458 -9.17 14.13 6.65
N CYS A 459 -10.00 15.16 6.65
CA CYS A 459 -9.70 16.46 6.06
C CYS A 459 -8.49 17.13 6.73
N ALA A 460 -8.46 17.15 8.07
CA ALA A 460 -7.35 17.65 8.85
C ALA A 460 -6.05 16.89 8.56
N PHE A 461 -6.11 15.55 8.55
CA PHE A 461 -4.96 14.72 8.20
C PHE A 461 -4.49 14.98 6.76
N THR A 462 -5.42 15.08 5.81
CA THR A 462 -5.12 15.34 4.39
C THR A 462 -4.39 16.67 4.23
N ALA A 463 -4.84 17.74 4.91
CA ALA A 463 -4.20 19.04 4.83
C ALA A 463 -2.74 19.01 5.32
N ALA A 464 -2.50 18.41 6.49
CA ALA A 464 -1.15 18.23 7.04
C ALA A 464 -0.30 17.27 6.19
N TRP A 465 -0.91 16.23 5.62
CA TRP A 465 -0.24 15.30 4.73
C TRP A 465 0.24 15.98 3.44
N GLN A 466 -0.57 16.87 2.86
CA GLN A 466 -0.20 17.59 1.63
C GLN A 466 0.77 18.74 1.90
N ARG A 467 0.64 19.43 3.03
CA ARG A 467 1.44 20.60 3.41
C ARG A 467 1.99 20.49 4.83
N PRO A 468 2.91 19.53 5.08
CA PRO A 468 3.55 19.37 6.38
C PRO A 468 4.46 20.57 6.74
N ASP A 469 4.86 21.35 5.73
CA ASP A 469 5.55 22.64 5.86
C ASP A 469 4.65 23.75 6.41
N VAL A 470 3.33 23.53 6.46
CA VAL A 470 2.37 24.47 7.04
C VAL A 470 1.71 23.92 8.30
N PHE A 471 1.22 22.68 8.29
CA PHE A 471 0.54 22.08 9.43
C PHE A 471 1.34 20.87 9.95
N SER A 472 1.90 20.98 11.16
CA SER A 472 2.68 19.89 11.76
C SER A 472 1.91 19.08 12.81
N LYS A 473 0.67 19.47 13.13
CA LYS A 473 -0.11 18.89 14.24
C LYS A 473 -1.54 18.57 13.79
N VAL A 474 -1.99 17.35 14.06
CA VAL A 474 -3.31 16.85 13.67
C VAL A 474 -4.07 16.32 14.87
N TYR A 475 -5.30 16.77 15.06
CA TYR A 475 -6.27 16.11 15.94
C TYR A 475 -7.33 15.38 15.10
N SER A 476 -7.46 14.07 15.33
CA SER A 476 -8.42 13.18 14.67
C SER A 476 -9.32 12.53 15.72
N SER A 477 -10.62 12.50 15.46
CA SER A 477 -11.55 11.67 16.24
C SER A 477 -12.54 10.97 15.32
N VAL A 478 -12.73 9.67 15.52
CA VAL A 478 -13.63 8.81 14.72
C VAL A 478 -13.42 9.01 13.22
N GLY A 479 -12.15 8.97 12.79
CA GLY A 479 -11.73 9.48 11.48
C GLY A 479 -12.24 8.65 10.30
N SER A 480 -12.68 9.30 9.22
CA SER A 480 -13.21 8.65 8.01
C SER A 480 -12.12 8.07 7.09
N PHE A 481 -11.17 7.30 7.62
CA PHE A 481 -10.12 6.60 6.84
C PHE A 481 -10.64 5.34 6.14
N THR A 482 -11.90 5.34 5.71
CA THR A 482 -12.58 4.21 5.05
C THR A 482 -12.71 4.46 3.54
N HIS A 483 -13.44 3.61 2.81
CA HIS A 483 -13.64 3.74 1.36
C HIS A 483 -14.50 4.96 0.96
N LEU A 484 -14.89 5.80 1.92
CA LEU A 484 -15.52 7.08 1.65
C LEU A 484 -14.54 7.96 0.86
N ARG A 485 -14.78 8.06 -0.46
CA ARG A 485 -13.95 8.82 -1.44
C ARG A 485 -12.45 8.46 -1.45
N GLY A 486 -12.11 7.25 -1.03
CA GLY A 486 -10.75 6.72 -1.08
C GLY A 486 -9.91 6.96 0.19
N GLY A 487 -10.50 7.35 1.32
CA GLY A 487 -9.78 7.54 2.58
C GLY A 487 -8.96 6.33 3.06
N ASN A 488 -9.39 5.13 2.71
CA ASN A 488 -8.76 3.85 3.03
C ASN A 488 -7.36 3.65 2.44
N VAL A 489 -6.91 4.50 1.50
CA VAL A 489 -5.57 4.41 0.95
C VAL A 489 -4.49 4.92 1.92
N TYR A 490 -4.86 5.79 2.87
CA TYR A 490 -3.89 6.47 3.74
C TYR A 490 -2.96 5.52 4.52
N PRO A 491 -3.42 4.44 5.17
CA PRO A 491 -2.54 3.49 5.84
C PRO A 491 -1.41 2.98 4.93
N ALA A 492 -1.74 2.62 3.69
CA ALA A 492 -0.76 2.20 2.70
C ALA A 492 0.17 3.34 2.27
N LEU A 493 -0.36 4.56 2.08
CA LEU A 493 0.45 5.72 1.69
C LEU A 493 1.47 6.09 2.78
N VAL A 494 1.07 6.03 4.04
CA VAL A 494 1.93 6.30 5.19
C VAL A 494 3.13 5.36 5.18
N ARG A 495 2.91 4.04 5.05
CA ARG A 495 3.99 3.03 5.03
C ARG A 495 4.95 3.13 3.84
N LYS A 496 4.53 3.75 2.75
CA LYS A 496 5.26 3.82 1.47
C LYS A 496 5.80 5.20 1.16
N THR A 497 5.65 6.17 2.06
CA THR A 497 6.17 7.52 1.88
C THR A 497 7.15 7.79 3.00
N GLU A 498 8.26 8.44 2.69
CA GLU A 498 9.15 8.97 3.71
C GLU A 498 8.37 9.71 4.81
N PRO A 499 8.66 9.44 6.11
CA PRO A 499 7.96 10.08 7.22
C PRO A 499 7.94 11.60 7.09
N LYS A 500 6.74 12.18 7.12
CA LYS A 500 6.54 13.62 7.14
C LYS A 500 6.61 14.13 8.58
N PRO A 501 7.07 15.37 8.83
CA PRO A 501 7.20 15.93 10.18
C PRO A 501 5.84 16.35 10.75
N ILE A 502 4.90 15.40 10.86
CA ILE A 502 3.56 15.59 11.41
C ILE A 502 3.39 14.77 12.68
N ARG A 503 2.71 15.36 13.66
CA ARG A 503 2.30 14.73 14.91
C ARG A 503 0.79 14.54 14.90
N VAL A 504 0.32 13.37 15.32
CA VAL A 504 -1.09 13.00 15.21
C VAL A 504 -1.64 12.49 16.54
N TYR A 505 -2.72 13.12 17.02
CA TYR A 505 -3.55 12.58 18.10
C TYR A 505 -4.81 11.98 17.51
N MET A 506 -5.15 10.77 17.93
CA MET A 506 -6.32 10.03 17.47
C MET A 506 -7.16 9.58 18.68
N ALA A 507 -8.49 9.78 18.62
CA ALA A 507 -9.44 9.37 19.63
C ALA A 507 -10.61 8.62 18.98
N ASP A 508 -10.62 7.30 19.12
CA ASP A 508 -11.47 6.37 18.37
C ASP A 508 -12.10 5.30 19.27
N THR A 509 -13.07 4.54 18.74
CA THR A 509 -13.90 3.64 19.55
C THR A 509 -14.37 2.40 18.79
N SER A 510 -14.59 1.30 19.51
CA SER A 510 -15.06 0.02 18.94
C SER A 510 -16.53 0.03 18.52
N GLY A 511 -17.36 0.89 19.12
CA GLY A 511 -18.79 1.05 18.78
C GLY A 511 -19.05 1.98 17.60
N ASP A 512 -17.99 2.39 16.88
CA ASP A 512 -18.10 3.24 15.71
C ASP A 512 -18.76 2.49 14.53
N VAL A 513 -19.11 3.21 13.46
CA VAL A 513 -19.93 2.74 12.36
C VAL A 513 -19.22 1.67 11.51
N ASP A 514 -19.98 0.63 11.17
CA ASP A 514 -19.64 -0.36 10.15
C ASP A 514 -20.72 -0.36 9.06
N ASN A 515 -20.37 0.05 7.83
CA ASN A 515 -21.33 0.22 6.75
C ASN A 515 -20.73 -0.05 5.35
N ALA A 516 -21.45 0.30 4.29
CA ALA A 516 -21.03 0.08 2.90
C ALA A 516 -19.67 0.71 2.53
N PHE A 517 -19.18 1.69 3.29
CA PHE A 517 -17.89 2.34 3.06
C PHE A 517 -16.74 1.69 3.85
N GLY A 518 -17.02 0.84 4.84
CA GLY A 518 -15.99 0.22 5.67
C GLY A 518 -16.36 0.18 7.15
N SER A 519 -15.44 -0.35 7.94
CA SER A 519 -15.48 -0.34 9.40
C SER A 519 -14.56 0.77 9.92
N TRP A 520 -15.13 1.80 10.55
CA TRP A 520 -14.37 2.89 11.17
C TRP A 520 -13.44 2.41 12.29
N PRO A 521 -13.86 1.48 13.18
CA PRO A 521 -12.99 0.88 14.19
C PRO A 521 -11.71 0.30 13.59
N TRP A 522 -11.83 -0.53 12.54
CA TRP A 522 -10.67 -1.17 11.90
C TRP A 522 -9.84 -0.17 11.09
N ALA A 523 -10.48 0.76 10.39
CA ALA A 523 -9.78 1.77 9.61
C ALA A 523 -8.88 2.67 10.47
N ASN A 524 -9.36 3.14 11.64
CA ASN A 524 -8.57 3.99 12.53
C ASN A 524 -7.45 3.21 13.23
N GLN A 525 -7.66 1.94 13.61
CA GLN A 525 -6.58 1.08 14.12
C GLN A 525 -5.50 0.83 13.05
N ARG A 526 -5.89 0.57 11.79
CA ARG A 526 -4.95 0.40 10.66
C ARG A 526 -4.16 1.70 10.39
N MET A 527 -4.81 2.85 10.52
CA MET A 527 -4.18 4.16 10.37
C MET A 527 -3.15 4.39 11.50
N ALA A 528 -3.55 4.19 12.77
CA ALA A 528 -2.67 4.31 13.93
C ALA A 528 -1.47 3.36 13.82
N SER A 529 -1.71 2.09 13.46
CA SER A 529 -0.65 1.10 13.25
C SER A 529 0.34 1.51 12.16
N SER A 530 -0.14 2.14 11.08
CA SER A 530 0.73 2.60 9.98
C SER A 530 1.57 3.82 10.38
N LEU A 531 1.00 4.74 11.16
CA LEU A 531 1.74 5.86 11.74
C LEU A 531 2.82 5.37 12.72
N GLN A 532 2.49 4.42 13.59
CA GLN A 532 3.43 3.82 14.54
C GLN A 532 4.57 3.09 13.81
N TYR A 533 4.25 2.26 12.81
CA TYR A 533 5.26 1.53 12.02
C TYR A 533 6.30 2.48 11.40
N MET A 534 5.85 3.60 10.82
CA MET A 534 6.73 4.58 10.20
C MET A 534 7.41 5.55 11.19
N GLY A 535 7.22 5.35 12.50
CA GLY A 535 7.82 6.18 13.53
C GLY A 535 7.23 7.59 13.62
N TYR A 536 5.97 7.81 13.24
CA TYR A 536 5.34 9.10 13.48
C TYR A 536 5.17 9.35 14.98
N ASP A 537 5.22 10.62 15.37
CA ASP A 537 4.82 11.04 16.72
C ASP A 537 3.29 10.94 16.81
N VAL A 538 2.79 9.79 17.26
CA VAL A 538 1.38 9.43 17.28
C VAL A 538 0.92 8.99 18.67
N ARG A 539 -0.27 9.46 19.07
CA ARG A 539 -1.01 8.95 20.23
C ARG A 539 -2.40 8.49 19.79
N PHE A 540 -2.72 7.25 20.12
CA PHE A 540 -4.00 6.62 19.79
C PHE A 540 -4.73 6.26 21.08
N ASP A 541 -5.74 7.04 21.42
CA ASP A 541 -6.62 6.79 22.55
C ASP A 541 -7.86 6.01 22.07
N TRP A 542 -8.14 4.89 22.73
CA TRP A 542 -9.19 3.95 22.36
C TRP A 542 -10.22 3.80 23.48
N ALA A 543 -11.50 3.68 23.11
CA ALA A 543 -12.57 3.32 24.04
C ALA A 543 -13.48 2.22 23.49
N GLU A 544 -14.06 1.45 24.40
CA GLU A 544 -15.04 0.43 24.05
C GLU A 544 -16.46 1.02 23.99
N GLY A 545 -17.15 0.77 22.87
CA GLY A 545 -18.59 0.92 22.69
C GLY A 545 -19.17 2.34 22.62
N TYR A 546 -18.36 3.39 22.58
CA TYR A 546 -18.87 4.71 22.15
C TYR A 546 -19.27 4.65 20.67
N ALA A 547 -20.40 5.28 20.33
CA ALA A 547 -20.93 5.33 18.96
C ALA A 547 -20.12 6.30 18.06
N HIS A 548 -20.49 6.39 16.76
CA HIS A 548 -20.03 7.43 15.84
C HIS A 548 -20.56 8.83 16.25
N ASN A 549 -19.99 9.41 17.30
CA ASN A 549 -20.43 10.68 17.87
C ASN A 549 -19.27 11.48 18.47
N ALA A 550 -19.57 12.62 19.10
CA ALA A 550 -18.56 13.51 19.67
C ALA A 550 -18.17 13.14 21.12
N ASP A 551 -18.82 12.17 21.75
CA ASP A 551 -18.77 12.00 23.20
C ASP A 551 -17.37 11.61 23.67
N TYR A 552 -16.77 10.56 23.11
CA TYR A 552 -15.42 10.15 23.47
C TYR A 552 -14.36 11.17 23.03
N GLY A 553 -14.38 11.56 21.74
CA GLY A 553 -13.43 12.52 21.18
C GLY A 553 -13.36 13.82 21.96
N SER A 554 -14.52 14.43 22.24
CA SER A 554 -14.58 15.68 23.03
C SER A 554 -14.10 15.50 24.47
N SER A 555 -14.31 14.33 25.08
CA SER A 555 -13.79 14.05 26.43
C SER A 555 -12.25 13.98 26.49
N ARG A 556 -11.62 13.60 25.37
CA ARG A 556 -10.15 13.52 25.22
C ARG A 556 -9.54 14.81 24.67
N PHE A 557 -10.34 15.72 24.13
CA PHE A 557 -9.83 16.89 23.41
C PHE A 557 -8.89 17.78 24.25
N PRO A 558 -9.16 18.08 25.54
CA PRO A 558 -8.21 18.83 26.35
C PRO A 558 -6.86 18.12 26.52
N ASP A 559 -6.85 16.82 26.84
CA ASP A 559 -5.62 16.02 26.94
C ASP A 559 -4.86 15.98 25.60
N ALA A 560 -5.61 15.92 24.50
CA ALA A 560 -5.04 15.98 23.16
C ALA A 560 -4.36 17.32 22.87
N MET A 561 -4.90 18.45 23.35
CA MET A 561 -4.27 19.75 23.18
C MET A 561 -2.97 19.84 23.97
N LYS A 562 -2.98 19.43 25.24
CA LYS A 562 -1.76 19.36 26.08
C LYS A 562 -0.69 18.52 25.40
N TRP A 563 -1.08 17.36 24.87
CA TRP A 563 -0.16 16.47 24.16
C TRP A 563 0.32 17.08 22.85
N LEU A 564 -0.56 17.62 21.99
CA LEU A 564 -0.16 18.18 20.69
C LEU A 564 0.79 19.37 20.85
N TRP A 565 0.51 20.26 21.80
CA TRP A 565 1.27 21.49 22.05
C TRP A 565 2.48 21.33 22.99
N ARG A 566 2.76 20.10 23.42
CA ARG A 566 3.95 19.80 24.21
C ARG A 566 5.25 20.13 23.45
N ASN A 567 6.27 20.55 24.19
CA ASN A 567 7.56 20.95 23.63
C ASN A 567 8.47 19.76 23.30
N GLU A 568 8.26 18.61 23.95
CA GLU A 568 9.10 17.43 23.74
C GLU A 568 8.98 16.93 22.31
N THR A 569 10.13 16.71 21.68
CA THR A 569 10.25 15.94 20.44
C THR A 569 10.52 14.49 20.78
N VAL A 570 9.80 13.57 20.13
CA VAL A 570 10.02 12.13 20.29
C VAL A 570 10.91 11.66 19.17
N GLU A 571 12.05 11.05 19.51
CA GLU A 571 12.85 10.32 18.53
C GLU A 571 12.11 9.02 18.16
N PRO A 572 11.91 8.74 16.87
CA PRO A 572 11.15 7.58 16.44
C PRO A 572 11.89 6.29 16.74
N THR A 573 11.22 5.34 17.39
CA THR A 573 11.71 3.96 17.48
C THR A 573 11.37 3.25 16.17
N ILE A 574 12.39 2.97 15.36
CA ILE A 574 12.24 2.16 14.15
C ILE A 574 12.21 0.68 14.55
N ASP A 575 11.09 0.00 14.29
CA ASP A 575 10.93 -1.43 14.50
C ASP A 575 10.51 -2.13 13.19
N THR A 576 11.46 -2.84 12.59
CA THR A 576 11.26 -3.60 11.35
C THR A 576 11.38 -5.11 11.58
N ARG A 577 11.17 -5.60 12.81
CA ARG A 577 11.34 -7.04 13.12
C ARG A 577 10.32 -7.93 12.42
N ASP A 578 9.15 -7.38 12.12
CA ASP A 578 8.08 -8.06 11.38
C ASP A 578 8.23 -7.94 9.86
N ASP A 579 9.17 -7.12 9.36
CA ASP A 579 9.49 -7.11 7.94
C ASP A 579 10.14 -8.42 7.55
N LEU A 580 9.53 -9.15 6.59
CA LEU A 580 10.11 -10.38 6.09
C LEU A 580 11.44 -10.09 5.41
N LYS A 581 12.31 -11.10 5.27
CA LYS A 581 13.63 -10.93 4.63
C LYS A 581 13.59 -10.24 3.25
N GLY A 582 12.50 -10.44 2.49
CA GLY A 582 12.29 -9.80 1.18
C GLY A 582 11.62 -8.42 1.24
N ASP A 583 11.13 -7.98 2.40
CA ASP A 583 10.43 -6.71 2.58
C ASP A 583 11.47 -5.59 2.76
N MET A 584 11.85 -4.98 1.63
CA MET A 584 12.90 -3.97 1.59
C MET A 584 12.37 -2.56 1.93
N THR A 585 11.88 -2.40 3.16
CA THR A 585 11.24 -1.16 3.65
C THR A 585 12.12 0.09 3.57
N LEU A 586 11.50 1.26 3.38
CA LEU A 586 12.18 2.56 3.47
C LEU A 586 12.91 2.76 4.80
N LEU A 587 12.39 2.20 5.90
CA LEU A 587 13.00 2.34 7.23
C LEU A 587 14.41 1.75 7.33
N ASN A 588 14.72 0.75 6.49
CA ASN A 588 16.06 0.16 6.39
C ASN A 588 16.96 0.84 5.37
N LEU A 589 16.40 1.71 4.53
CA LEU A 589 17.09 2.42 3.46
C LEU A 589 17.43 3.87 3.83
N LEU A 590 16.52 4.54 4.52
CA LEU A 590 16.67 5.93 4.91
C LEU A 590 17.64 6.08 6.09
N ILE A 591 18.41 7.16 6.07
CA ILE A 591 19.25 7.57 7.19
C ILE A 591 18.53 8.76 7.86
N PRO A 592 18.15 8.67 9.15
CA PRO A 592 17.48 9.76 9.85
C PRO A 592 18.29 11.07 9.76
N GLY A 593 17.61 12.15 9.38
CA GLY A 593 18.22 13.48 9.22
C GLY A 593 18.87 13.75 7.85
N GLU A 594 19.12 12.72 7.04
CA GLU A 594 19.69 12.87 5.69
C GLU A 594 18.60 13.18 4.65
N SER A 595 18.85 14.17 3.80
CA SER A 595 17.94 14.60 2.73
C SER A 595 18.69 14.84 1.41
N TRP A 596 18.02 15.46 0.44
CA TRP A 596 18.60 15.79 -0.85
C TRP A 596 19.60 16.95 -0.75
N GLU A 597 20.79 16.75 -1.29
CA GLU A 597 21.86 17.75 -1.42
C GLU A 597 22.01 18.17 -2.88
N VAL A 598 22.25 19.46 -3.13
CA VAL A 598 22.57 19.96 -4.47
C VAL A 598 23.99 19.54 -4.85
N VAL A 599 24.15 18.97 -6.05
CA VAL A 599 25.44 18.58 -6.64
C VAL A 599 25.84 19.54 -7.75
N ALA A 600 24.88 19.91 -8.59
CA ALA A 600 25.06 20.87 -9.68
C ALA A 600 23.73 21.57 -9.95
N ASP A 601 23.78 22.88 -10.16
CA ASP A 601 22.64 23.71 -10.51
C ASP A 601 22.95 24.59 -11.74
N GLU A 602 22.03 25.50 -12.06
CA GLU A 602 22.13 26.40 -13.22
C GLU A 602 22.29 25.69 -14.57
N LEU A 603 21.84 24.44 -14.66
CA LEU A 603 21.90 23.63 -15.88
C LEU A 603 20.78 24.04 -16.85
N GLY A 604 20.99 23.81 -18.14
CA GLY A 604 19.95 23.97 -19.14
C GLY A 604 18.85 22.90 -18.99
N PHE A 605 19.25 21.63 -18.95
CA PHE A 605 18.39 20.48 -18.64
C PHE A 605 19.26 19.26 -18.28
N ALA A 606 19.18 18.82 -17.03
CA ALA A 606 19.97 17.71 -16.51
C ALA A 606 19.35 16.36 -16.91
N ASP A 607 20.16 15.45 -17.44
CA ASP A 607 19.75 14.10 -17.80
C ASP A 607 20.94 13.14 -17.87
N ALA A 608 20.69 11.90 -18.29
CA ALA A 608 21.70 10.86 -18.52
C ALA A 608 22.67 10.61 -17.34
N PRO A 609 22.18 10.50 -16.08
CA PRO A 609 23.05 10.17 -14.96
C PRO A 609 23.58 8.74 -15.10
N CYS A 610 24.90 8.56 -15.01
CA CYS A 610 25.52 7.23 -14.94
C CYS A 610 26.69 7.24 -13.93
N ALA A 611 27.24 6.06 -13.62
CA ALA A 611 28.38 5.94 -12.72
C ALA A 611 29.41 4.94 -13.25
N ASP A 612 30.69 5.16 -12.94
CA ASP A 612 31.72 4.15 -13.14
C ASP A 612 31.90 3.26 -11.90
N THR A 613 32.80 2.28 -11.98
CA THR A 613 33.09 1.32 -10.91
C THR A 613 33.76 1.94 -9.69
N GLU A 614 34.38 3.12 -9.81
CA GLU A 614 34.94 3.89 -8.69
C GLU A 614 33.86 4.74 -7.99
N GLY A 615 32.68 4.84 -8.61
CA GLY A 615 31.56 5.65 -8.14
C GLY A 615 31.61 7.10 -8.60
N ASN A 616 32.48 7.46 -9.57
CA ASN A 616 32.42 8.81 -10.14
C ASN A 616 31.08 8.96 -10.87
N PHE A 617 30.45 10.12 -10.69
CA PHE A 617 29.13 10.40 -11.22
C PHE A 617 29.23 11.19 -12.53
N TYR A 618 28.51 10.77 -13.55
CA TYR A 618 28.47 11.44 -14.86
C TYR A 618 27.05 11.88 -15.18
N PHE A 619 26.90 13.00 -15.88
CA PHE A 619 25.59 13.49 -16.36
C PHE A 619 25.73 14.41 -17.57
N SER A 620 24.64 14.60 -18.30
CA SER A 620 24.55 15.52 -19.44
C SER A 620 23.75 16.77 -19.09
N ASP A 621 24.25 17.94 -19.50
CA ASP A 621 23.41 19.13 -19.72
C ASP A 621 22.98 19.16 -21.18
N MET A 622 21.73 18.77 -21.43
CA MET A 622 21.22 18.60 -22.79
C MET A 622 20.98 19.93 -23.52
N ARG A 623 20.74 21.03 -22.80
CA ARG A 623 20.43 22.34 -23.42
C ARG A 623 21.63 23.28 -23.46
N ALA A 624 22.66 23.01 -22.66
CA ALA A 624 24.01 23.56 -22.83
C ALA A 624 24.99 22.41 -23.07
N PRO A 625 25.08 21.86 -24.30
CA PRO A 625 25.71 20.58 -24.61
C PRO A 625 27.07 20.37 -23.92
N ALA A 626 27.03 19.54 -22.88
CA ALA A 626 28.18 19.14 -22.11
C ALA A 626 27.87 17.85 -21.36
N ILE A 627 28.85 16.97 -21.29
CA ILE A 627 28.86 15.83 -20.38
C ILE A 627 29.88 16.15 -19.30
N TYR A 628 29.45 16.01 -18.06
CA TYR A 628 30.27 16.28 -16.89
C TYR A 628 30.57 15.00 -16.13
N ARG A 629 31.74 14.96 -15.49
CA ARG A 629 32.13 14.01 -14.45
C ARG A 629 32.22 14.75 -13.11
N VAL A 630 31.75 14.13 -12.04
CA VAL A 630 31.92 14.54 -10.65
C VAL A 630 32.67 13.43 -9.94
N SER A 631 33.87 13.72 -9.42
CA SER A 631 34.67 12.70 -8.74
C SER A 631 34.00 12.22 -7.45
N ALA A 632 34.04 10.91 -7.21
CA ALA A 632 33.59 10.31 -5.97
C ALA A 632 34.46 10.71 -4.76
N SER A 633 35.72 11.07 -5.02
CA SER A 633 36.73 11.27 -3.97
C SER A 633 36.75 12.68 -3.40
N ASP A 634 36.65 13.69 -4.25
CA ASP A 634 36.77 15.12 -3.88
C ASP A 634 35.59 15.98 -4.36
N GLY A 635 34.66 15.42 -5.14
CA GLY A 635 33.52 16.14 -5.70
C GLY A 635 33.85 17.11 -6.84
N LEU A 636 35.07 17.07 -7.38
CA LEU A 636 35.47 17.95 -8.48
C LEU A 636 34.64 17.67 -9.73
N ARG A 637 34.04 18.73 -10.29
CA ARG A 637 33.25 18.68 -11.53
C ARG A 637 34.09 19.10 -12.74
N GLU A 638 34.17 18.22 -13.73
CA GLU A 638 34.93 18.43 -14.97
C GLU A 638 34.08 18.15 -16.20
N LYS A 639 34.28 18.92 -17.27
CA LYS A 639 33.63 18.66 -18.55
C LYS A 639 34.45 17.62 -19.34
N ILE A 640 33.83 16.50 -19.69
CA ILE A 640 34.50 15.42 -20.44
C ILE A 640 34.24 15.50 -21.94
N ALA A 641 33.08 15.99 -22.36
CA ALA A 641 32.72 16.14 -23.78
C ALA A 641 31.73 17.29 -23.99
N ALA A 642 31.65 17.83 -25.21
CA ALA A 642 30.71 18.89 -25.59
C ALA A 642 29.51 18.34 -26.39
N GLU A 643 28.93 17.23 -25.92
CA GLU A 643 27.78 16.58 -26.54
C GLU A 643 26.54 16.69 -25.65
N ALA A 644 25.37 16.56 -26.27
CA ALA A 644 24.10 16.38 -25.57
C ALA A 644 23.62 14.94 -25.78
N VAL A 645 23.37 14.25 -24.67
CA VAL A 645 22.90 12.85 -24.64
C VAL A 645 21.76 12.72 -23.65
N SER A 646 20.79 11.83 -23.94
CA SER A 646 19.64 11.57 -23.04
C SER A 646 19.83 10.34 -22.15
N GLY A 647 20.79 9.48 -22.49
CA GLY A 647 21.19 8.31 -21.70
C GLY A 647 22.69 8.12 -21.81
N LEU A 648 23.31 7.67 -20.72
CA LEU A 648 24.72 7.33 -20.61
C LEU A 648 24.85 6.03 -19.82
N GLU A 649 25.74 5.14 -20.24
CA GLU A 649 26.03 3.92 -19.49
C GLU A 649 27.43 3.39 -19.82
N PHE A 650 28.13 2.86 -18.82
CA PHE A 650 29.41 2.18 -19.03
C PHE A 650 29.21 0.72 -19.45
N GLY A 651 29.94 0.28 -20.46
CA GLY A 651 30.09 -1.12 -20.79
C GLY A 651 31.04 -1.85 -19.84
N PRO A 652 31.03 -3.20 -19.85
CA PRO A 652 31.92 -4.02 -19.03
C PRO A 652 33.42 -3.84 -19.36
N ASP A 653 33.73 -3.26 -20.51
CA ASP A 653 35.08 -2.91 -20.98
C ASP A 653 35.52 -1.50 -20.56
N GLY A 654 34.67 -0.74 -19.85
CA GLY A 654 34.93 0.65 -19.47
C GLY A 654 34.57 1.68 -20.54
N THR A 655 34.04 1.26 -21.70
CA THR A 655 33.57 2.19 -22.73
C THR A 655 32.32 2.92 -22.27
N LEU A 656 32.29 4.26 -22.35
CA LEU A 656 31.10 5.05 -22.06
C LEU A 656 30.24 5.20 -23.32
N TYR A 657 29.01 4.70 -23.29
CA TYR A 657 28.05 4.81 -24.39
C TYR A 657 27.06 5.95 -24.15
N GLY A 658 26.60 6.62 -25.21
CA GLY A 658 25.68 7.75 -25.12
C GLY A 658 24.58 7.77 -26.19
N CYS A 659 23.36 8.10 -25.78
CA CYS A 659 22.18 8.15 -26.63
C CYS A 659 21.97 9.54 -27.26
N GLN A 660 21.97 9.62 -28.59
CA GLN A 660 21.69 10.86 -29.33
C GLN A 660 20.45 10.72 -30.22
N GLY A 661 19.27 10.63 -29.62
CA GLY A 661 17.99 10.49 -30.34
C GLY A 661 17.77 11.55 -31.42
N ALA A 662 18.12 12.81 -31.17
CA ALA A 662 17.98 13.89 -32.16
C ALA A 662 18.92 13.74 -33.38
N LYS A 663 20.10 13.14 -33.19
CA LYS A 663 21.07 12.83 -34.25
C LYS A 663 20.90 11.41 -34.81
N LYS A 664 19.88 10.67 -34.33
CA LYS A 664 19.55 9.30 -34.70
C LYS A 664 20.72 8.30 -34.61
N ARG A 665 21.46 8.32 -33.50
CA ARG A 665 22.64 7.46 -33.32
C ARG A 665 22.93 7.16 -31.85
N VAL A 666 23.70 6.10 -31.63
CA VAL A 666 24.42 5.81 -30.38
C VAL A 666 25.90 6.07 -30.61
N ILE A 667 26.56 6.68 -29.63
CA ILE A 667 28.00 6.97 -29.67
C ILE A 667 28.73 6.27 -28.53
N SER A 668 30.03 6.06 -28.68
CA SER A 668 30.95 5.81 -27.58
C SER A 668 31.81 7.05 -27.34
N ILE A 669 32.20 7.24 -26.09
CA ILE A 669 32.98 8.38 -25.60
C ILE A 669 34.16 7.80 -24.81
N GLU A 670 35.37 8.23 -25.14
CA GLU A 670 36.55 7.96 -24.32
C GLU A 670 36.61 9.02 -23.19
N PRO A 671 36.33 8.70 -21.92
CA PRO A 671 36.18 9.71 -20.87
C PRO A 671 37.46 10.50 -20.60
N SER A 672 38.64 9.91 -20.88
CA SER A 672 39.93 10.56 -20.64
C SER A 672 40.31 11.61 -21.69
N THR A 673 39.83 11.46 -22.94
CA THR A 673 40.18 12.34 -24.07
C THR A 673 38.99 13.14 -24.60
N GLY A 674 37.76 12.70 -24.33
CA GLY A 674 36.55 13.22 -24.94
C GLY A 674 36.35 12.79 -26.40
N GLU A 675 37.13 11.83 -26.89
CA GLU A 675 36.99 11.30 -28.26
C GLU A 675 35.65 10.59 -28.43
N ILE A 676 34.99 10.82 -29.58
CA ILE A 676 33.64 10.33 -29.87
C ILE A 676 33.68 9.44 -31.12
N ASN A 677 33.12 8.24 -31.01
CA ASN A 677 32.92 7.34 -32.14
C ASN A 677 31.43 6.99 -32.29
N VAL A 678 30.98 6.82 -33.54
CA VAL A 678 29.60 6.37 -33.80
C VAL A 678 29.55 4.85 -33.71
N VAL A 679 28.67 4.35 -32.83
CA VAL A 679 28.49 2.91 -32.60
C VAL A 679 27.38 2.35 -33.47
N ALA A 680 26.28 3.09 -33.62
CA ALA A 680 25.17 2.73 -34.51
C ALA A 680 24.45 3.98 -35.02
N GLU A 681 23.93 3.90 -36.23
CA GLU A 681 23.11 4.94 -36.88
C GLU A 681 21.69 4.44 -37.15
N ASN A 682 20.79 5.35 -37.51
CA ASN A 682 19.39 5.08 -37.88
C ASN A 682 18.52 4.54 -36.73
N VAL A 683 18.94 4.76 -35.49
CA VAL A 683 18.18 4.48 -34.27
C VAL A 683 17.76 5.79 -33.60
N THR A 684 16.64 5.83 -32.89
CA THR A 684 16.20 7.03 -32.14
C THR A 684 16.24 6.75 -30.63
N PRO A 685 17.45 6.56 -30.04
CA PRO A 685 17.60 6.13 -28.67
C PRO A 685 17.19 7.22 -27.68
N ASN A 686 16.68 6.78 -26.52
CA ASN A 686 16.38 7.64 -25.39
C ASN A 686 17.25 7.28 -24.18
N ASP A 687 17.13 6.05 -23.68
CA ASP A 687 17.97 5.51 -22.60
C ASP A 687 18.61 4.17 -23.02
N LEU A 688 19.60 3.69 -22.27
CA LEU A 688 20.37 2.48 -22.60
C LEU A 688 20.80 1.66 -21.38
N ALA A 689 20.98 0.36 -21.59
CA ALA A 689 21.66 -0.55 -20.67
C ALA A 689 22.66 -1.40 -21.45
N VAL A 690 23.75 -1.82 -20.82
CA VAL A 690 24.80 -2.64 -21.46
C VAL A 690 24.92 -3.99 -20.76
N THR A 691 24.83 -5.08 -21.52
CA THR A 691 24.96 -6.43 -20.97
C THR A 691 26.42 -6.77 -20.64
N ASP A 692 26.63 -7.76 -19.77
CA ASP A 692 27.95 -8.32 -19.43
C ASP A 692 28.75 -8.86 -20.63
N ASP A 693 28.04 -9.36 -21.66
CA ASP A 693 28.61 -9.77 -22.95
C ASP A 693 28.72 -8.62 -23.96
N GLY A 694 28.47 -7.38 -23.53
CA GLY A 694 28.80 -6.14 -24.23
C GLY A 694 27.78 -5.68 -25.28
N PHE A 695 26.57 -6.25 -25.34
CA PHE A 695 25.51 -5.71 -26.20
C PHE A 695 24.88 -4.49 -25.57
N VAL A 696 24.53 -3.49 -26.39
CA VAL A 696 23.83 -2.29 -25.94
C VAL A 696 22.34 -2.45 -26.23
N LEU A 697 21.51 -2.33 -25.20
CA LEU A 697 20.05 -2.29 -25.32
C LEU A 697 19.61 -0.84 -25.19
N ILE A 698 18.87 -0.33 -26.18
CA ILE A 698 18.31 1.02 -26.15
C ILE A 698 16.79 0.99 -26.12
N THR A 699 16.20 2.01 -25.52
CA THR A 699 14.77 2.31 -25.71
C THR A 699 14.57 3.33 -26.82
N GLU A 700 13.60 3.07 -27.69
CA GLU A 700 13.18 4.02 -28.73
C GLU A 700 11.74 4.46 -28.47
N THR A 701 11.56 5.45 -27.59
CA THR A 701 10.26 5.86 -27.02
C THR A 701 9.16 6.10 -28.06
N LYS A 702 9.50 6.76 -29.17
CA LYS A 702 8.54 7.06 -30.26
C LYS A 702 8.23 5.84 -31.12
N ALA A 703 9.22 4.99 -31.36
CA ALA A 703 9.06 3.76 -32.12
C ALA A 703 8.38 2.65 -31.30
N LYS A 704 8.37 2.78 -29.96
CA LYS A 704 7.83 1.81 -29.00
C LYS A 704 8.57 0.47 -29.03
N HIS A 705 9.89 0.55 -29.22
CA HIS A 705 10.78 -0.59 -29.31
C HIS A 705 11.83 -0.58 -28.21
N VAL A 706 12.30 -1.78 -27.85
CA VAL A 706 13.64 -1.99 -27.31
C VAL A 706 14.49 -2.57 -28.44
N THR A 707 15.61 -1.93 -28.71
CA THR A 707 16.51 -2.29 -29.80
C THR A 707 17.86 -2.70 -29.23
N ARG A 708 18.34 -3.89 -29.59
CA ARG A 708 19.68 -4.38 -29.29
C ARG A 708 20.65 -3.90 -30.36
N ILE A 709 21.86 -3.54 -29.95
CA ILE A 709 22.97 -3.12 -30.81
C ILE A 709 24.18 -4.00 -30.46
N ASP A 710 24.82 -4.58 -31.48
CA ASP A 710 26.17 -5.12 -31.33
C ASP A 710 27.19 -4.00 -31.59
N PRO A 711 27.87 -3.47 -30.55
CA PRO A 711 28.77 -2.33 -30.73
C PRO A 711 30.01 -2.68 -31.57
N ARG A 712 30.29 -3.96 -31.82
CA ARG A 712 31.44 -4.42 -32.62
C ARG A 712 31.17 -4.32 -34.12
N THR A 713 29.90 -4.42 -34.52
CA THR A 713 29.48 -4.44 -35.93
C THR A 713 28.59 -3.28 -36.31
N GLY A 714 27.95 -2.63 -35.32
CA GLY A 714 26.90 -1.63 -35.50
C GLY A 714 25.54 -2.23 -35.89
N GLU A 715 25.39 -3.55 -35.86
CA GLU A 715 24.12 -4.22 -36.20
C GLU A 715 23.04 -3.91 -35.14
N THR A 716 21.85 -3.55 -35.61
CA THR A 716 20.69 -3.22 -34.77
C THR A 716 19.56 -4.24 -34.96
N THR A 717 18.95 -4.72 -33.87
CA THR A 717 17.81 -5.65 -33.92
C THR A 717 16.74 -5.23 -32.91
N VAL A 718 15.47 -5.07 -33.34
CA VAL A 718 14.36 -4.88 -32.40
C VAL A 718 14.13 -6.19 -31.63
N VAL A 719 14.24 -6.14 -30.31
CA VAL A 719 14.14 -7.32 -29.42
C VAL A 719 12.90 -7.30 -28.52
N ASP A 720 12.22 -6.16 -28.37
CA ASP A 720 10.90 -6.07 -27.74
C ASP A 720 10.05 -4.96 -28.36
N SER A 721 8.74 -5.12 -28.28
CA SER A 721 7.74 -4.12 -28.66
C SER A 721 6.50 -4.17 -27.77
N GLY A 722 5.60 -3.19 -27.89
CA GLY A 722 4.30 -3.20 -27.19
C GLY A 722 4.26 -2.52 -25.82
N ILE A 723 5.39 -1.96 -25.35
CA ILE A 723 5.38 -0.96 -24.26
C ILE A 723 4.85 0.36 -24.81
N THR A 724 4.02 1.09 -24.07
CA THR A 724 3.30 2.28 -24.61
C THR A 724 4.27 3.38 -25.03
N ARG A 725 5.23 3.70 -24.14
CA ARG A 725 6.35 4.61 -24.37
C ARG A 725 7.55 4.12 -23.54
N PRO A 726 8.35 3.15 -24.05
CA PRO A 726 9.53 2.68 -23.35
C PRO A 726 10.52 3.84 -23.17
N ASN A 727 11.00 4.02 -21.94
CA ASN A 727 11.89 5.11 -21.58
C ASN A 727 13.09 4.58 -20.77
N GLY A 728 13.08 4.69 -19.44
CA GLY A 728 14.19 4.19 -18.63
C GLY A 728 14.39 2.70 -18.77
N ILE A 729 15.63 2.25 -18.75
CA ILE A 729 16.03 0.86 -18.95
C ILE A 729 17.18 0.50 -18.02
N VAL A 730 17.10 -0.63 -17.33
CA VAL A 730 18.15 -1.06 -16.38
C VAL A 730 18.18 -2.59 -16.26
N LEU A 731 19.37 -3.14 -16.08
CA LEU A 731 19.59 -4.58 -15.83
C LEU A 731 19.61 -4.85 -14.32
N SER A 732 19.16 -6.04 -13.91
CA SER A 732 19.42 -6.55 -12.55
C SER A 732 20.93 -6.71 -12.31
N PRO A 733 21.41 -6.75 -11.06
CA PRO A 733 22.85 -6.86 -10.77
C PRO A 733 23.52 -8.11 -11.34
N ASP A 734 22.75 -9.19 -11.51
CA ASP A 734 23.19 -10.45 -12.13
C ASP A 734 22.99 -10.48 -13.66
N GLY A 735 22.48 -9.40 -14.25
CA GLY A 735 22.22 -9.25 -15.69
C GLY A 735 21.14 -10.19 -16.25
N GLY A 736 20.39 -10.90 -15.40
CA GLY A 736 19.39 -11.89 -15.81
C GLY A 736 18.00 -11.31 -16.08
N THR A 737 17.71 -10.12 -15.58
CA THR A 737 16.43 -9.40 -15.77
C THR A 737 16.69 -8.01 -16.31
N LEU A 738 15.90 -7.61 -17.32
CA LEU A 738 15.83 -6.25 -17.82
C LEU A 738 14.54 -5.61 -17.33
N ALA A 739 14.62 -4.41 -16.75
CA ALA A 739 13.48 -3.59 -16.41
C ALA A 739 13.37 -2.40 -17.39
N VAL A 740 12.16 -2.11 -17.88
CA VAL A 740 11.88 -0.99 -18.80
C VAL A 740 10.67 -0.21 -18.31
N SER A 741 10.86 1.07 -17.98
CA SER A 741 9.77 1.93 -17.51
C SER A 741 8.86 2.36 -18.67
N ASP A 742 7.55 2.37 -18.43
CA ASP A 742 6.57 2.89 -19.40
C ASP A 742 6.17 4.33 -19.05
N HIS A 743 6.80 5.31 -19.71
CA HIS A 743 6.48 6.72 -19.51
C HIS A 743 5.01 7.05 -19.79
N GLY A 744 4.38 6.30 -20.69
CA GLY A 744 3.00 6.48 -21.12
C GLY A 744 2.00 5.58 -20.41
N GLY A 745 2.46 4.67 -19.56
CA GLY A 745 1.63 3.66 -18.90
C GLY A 745 1.84 3.61 -17.39
N GLU A 746 1.32 2.56 -16.78
CA GLU A 746 1.23 2.40 -15.32
C GLU A 746 2.27 1.42 -14.76
N TYR A 747 3.15 0.89 -15.60
CA TYR A 747 4.03 -0.22 -15.25
C TYR A 747 5.47 0.05 -15.63
N THR A 748 6.37 -0.51 -14.83
CA THR A 748 7.71 -0.90 -15.29
C THR A 748 7.65 -2.40 -15.62
N TRP A 749 8.08 -2.74 -16.83
CA TRP A 749 8.03 -4.08 -17.39
C TRP A 749 9.34 -4.80 -17.12
N THR A 750 9.27 -6.10 -16.82
CA THR A 750 10.47 -6.93 -16.64
C THR A 750 10.50 -8.06 -17.65
N MET A 751 11.66 -8.28 -18.27
CA MET A 751 11.94 -9.35 -19.22
C MET A 751 13.13 -10.18 -18.73
N ARG A 752 13.17 -11.47 -19.04
CA ARG A 752 14.37 -12.27 -18.84
C ARG A 752 15.36 -11.98 -19.98
N VAL A 753 16.64 -11.90 -19.63
CA VAL A 753 17.73 -11.66 -20.58
C VAL A 753 18.41 -12.98 -20.88
N GLY A 754 18.38 -13.39 -22.15
CA GLY A 754 19.07 -14.56 -22.67
C GLY A 754 20.43 -14.24 -23.29
N ALA A 755 21.05 -15.26 -23.87
CA ALA A 755 22.31 -15.11 -24.59
C ALA A 755 22.17 -14.12 -25.75
N GLY A 756 23.20 -13.29 -25.97
CA GLY A 756 23.21 -12.28 -27.03
C GLY A 756 22.14 -11.21 -26.83
N ALA A 757 21.79 -10.91 -25.58
CA ALA A 757 20.75 -9.97 -25.17
C ALA A 757 19.37 -10.22 -25.82
N SER A 758 19.00 -11.49 -26.02
CA SER A 758 17.63 -11.87 -26.39
C SER A 758 16.68 -11.66 -25.20
N LEU A 759 15.42 -11.31 -25.47
CA LEU A 759 14.44 -11.01 -24.43
C LEU A 759 13.21 -11.91 -24.54
N ASP A 760 12.76 -12.47 -23.42
CA ASP A 760 11.51 -13.22 -23.31
C ASP A 760 10.84 -13.02 -21.93
N SER A 761 9.76 -13.75 -21.65
CA SER A 761 9.07 -13.74 -20.34
C SER A 761 8.71 -12.34 -19.81
N LYS A 762 8.26 -11.47 -20.72
CA LYS A 762 7.84 -10.10 -20.44
C LYS A 762 6.60 -10.04 -19.56
N MET A 763 6.68 -9.28 -18.47
CA MET A 763 5.58 -9.10 -17.52
C MET A 763 5.55 -7.68 -16.93
N PRO A 764 4.37 -7.10 -16.66
CA PRO A 764 4.22 -5.79 -16.02
C PRO A 764 4.34 -5.93 -14.49
N THR A 765 5.52 -6.31 -14.00
CA THR A 765 5.68 -6.74 -12.59
C THR A 765 5.69 -5.59 -11.58
N MET A 766 6.09 -4.38 -11.98
CA MET A 766 6.17 -3.21 -11.11
C MET A 766 5.03 -2.23 -11.42
N THR A 767 3.94 -2.31 -10.67
CA THR A 767 2.84 -1.35 -10.76
C THR A 767 3.24 -0.02 -10.13
N MET A 768 3.28 1.02 -10.94
CA MET A 768 3.68 2.36 -10.52
C MET A 768 2.53 3.08 -9.84
N ARG A 769 2.81 3.76 -8.73
CA ARG A 769 1.86 4.69 -8.12
C ARG A 769 1.69 5.92 -9.00
N LEU A 770 0.45 6.36 -9.11
CA LEU A 770 0.04 7.52 -9.90
C LEU A 770 -0.36 8.68 -8.96
N PRO A 771 -0.04 9.94 -9.29
CA PRO A 771 -0.55 11.08 -8.55
C PRO A 771 -2.05 11.28 -8.83
N ILE A 772 -2.75 11.83 -7.83
CA ILE A 772 -4.14 12.28 -8.00
C ILE A 772 -4.14 13.43 -9.02
N ASP A 773 -5.05 13.39 -9.98
CA ASP A 773 -5.30 14.48 -10.91
C ASP A 773 -5.90 15.66 -10.13
N PRO A 774 -5.22 16.82 -10.06
CA PRO A 774 -5.76 18.00 -9.38
C PRO A 774 -7.06 18.51 -10.02
N LYS A 775 -7.30 18.20 -11.30
CA LYS A 775 -8.52 18.53 -12.05
C LYS A 775 -9.55 17.40 -12.02
N GLY A 776 -9.19 16.24 -11.47
CA GLY A 776 -10.08 15.10 -11.35
C GLY A 776 -11.22 15.40 -10.38
N GLU A 777 -12.41 14.93 -10.72
CA GLU A 777 -13.57 14.98 -9.82
C GLU A 777 -13.69 13.66 -9.08
N PHE A 778 -13.77 13.72 -7.75
CA PHE A 778 -13.99 12.54 -6.94
C PHE A 778 -15.42 12.04 -7.16
N ALA A 779 -15.55 10.79 -7.59
CA ALA A 779 -16.82 10.10 -7.58
C ALA A 779 -17.08 9.43 -6.22
N PHE A 780 -18.35 9.21 -5.92
CA PHE A 780 -18.76 8.52 -4.70
C PHE A 780 -18.46 7.03 -4.82
N ASN A 781 -17.75 6.46 -3.83
CA ASN A 781 -17.39 5.03 -3.77
C ASN A 781 -16.49 4.53 -4.93
N GLU A 782 -15.75 5.43 -5.57
CA GLU A 782 -14.75 5.12 -6.58
C GLU A 782 -13.34 5.47 -6.08
N PRO A 783 -12.28 4.86 -6.65
CA PRO A 783 -10.91 5.26 -6.38
C PRO A 783 -10.69 6.76 -6.64
N PRO A 784 -9.70 7.40 -5.99
CA PRO A 784 -9.30 8.75 -6.33
C PRO A 784 -9.03 8.89 -7.84
N PRO A 785 -9.37 10.03 -8.46
CA PRO A 785 -9.12 10.24 -9.88
C PRO A 785 -7.61 10.42 -10.08
N TYR A 786 -6.91 9.35 -10.44
CA TYR A 786 -5.49 9.40 -10.76
C TYR A 786 -5.25 9.85 -12.21
N ILE A 787 -4.10 10.44 -12.49
CA ILE A 787 -3.65 10.56 -13.88
C ILE A 787 -3.39 9.15 -14.46
N THR A 788 -3.41 9.00 -15.78
CA THR A 788 -3.35 7.69 -16.46
C THR A 788 -1.94 7.22 -16.82
N ALA A 789 -0.90 7.99 -16.52
CA ALA A 789 0.48 7.66 -16.86
C ALA A 789 1.40 7.94 -15.67
N SER A 790 2.24 6.95 -15.35
CA SER A 790 3.22 7.03 -14.26
C SER A 790 4.28 8.09 -14.51
N ARG A 791 4.53 8.42 -15.79
CA ARG A 791 5.70 9.18 -16.24
C ARG A 791 7.00 8.51 -15.81
N GLY A 792 7.02 7.17 -15.81
CA GLY A 792 8.23 6.38 -15.66
C GLY A 792 9.31 6.87 -16.62
N ASP A 793 10.47 7.23 -16.09
CA ASP A 793 11.61 7.72 -16.87
C ASP A 793 12.85 6.91 -16.47
N GLY A 794 14.04 7.50 -16.40
CA GLY A 794 15.26 6.81 -16.03
C GLY A 794 15.23 6.06 -14.69
N SER A 795 16.02 5.01 -14.59
CA SER A 795 15.98 4.03 -13.50
C SER A 795 17.37 3.51 -13.12
N ALA A 796 17.52 3.06 -11.87
CA ALA A 796 18.74 2.44 -11.35
C ALA A 796 18.44 1.14 -10.59
N VAL A 797 19.48 0.34 -10.35
CA VAL A 797 19.41 -0.83 -9.47
C VAL A 797 20.56 -0.82 -8.47
N ASP A 798 20.33 -1.26 -7.23
CA ASP A 798 21.42 -1.49 -6.26
C ASP A 798 21.89 -2.95 -6.19
N ALA A 799 22.96 -3.19 -5.45
CA ALA A 799 23.55 -4.51 -5.26
C ALA A 799 22.60 -5.53 -4.60
N ALA A 800 21.56 -5.08 -3.88
CA ALA A 800 20.53 -5.96 -3.32
C ALA A 800 19.42 -6.29 -4.34
N GLY A 801 19.45 -5.69 -5.53
CA GLY A 801 18.45 -5.84 -6.59
C GLY A 801 17.22 -4.94 -6.41
N ARG A 802 17.30 -3.88 -5.59
CA ARG A 802 16.22 -2.88 -5.53
C ARG A 802 16.25 -2.01 -6.75
N TYR A 803 15.09 -1.85 -7.38
CA TYR A 803 14.91 -0.95 -8.52
C TYR A 803 14.45 0.41 -8.04
N TYR A 804 15.07 1.46 -8.56
CA TYR A 804 14.73 2.86 -8.35
C TYR A 804 14.21 3.39 -9.68
N VAL A 805 12.96 3.83 -9.74
CA VAL A 805 12.33 4.30 -10.98
C VAL A 805 11.78 5.71 -10.77
N THR A 806 12.29 6.67 -11.52
CA THR A 806 11.76 8.05 -11.49
C THR A 806 10.34 8.09 -12.06
N SER A 807 9.50 8.96 -11.51
CA SER A 807 8.09 9.07 -11.91
C SER A 807 7.49 10.43 -11.54
N ALA A 808 6.21 10.64 -11.91
CA ALA A 808 5.45 11.83 -11.54
C ALA A 808 5.25 12.01 -10.01
N VAL A 809 5.43 10.96 -9.19
CA VAL A 809 5.33 11.05 -7.72
C VAL A 809 6.67 11.16 -7.00
N GLY A 810 7.80 11.02 -7.70
CA GLY A 810 9.14 10.95 -7.13
C GLY A 810 9.91 9.71 -7.60
N VAL A 811 10.90 9.26 -6.83
CA VAL A 811 11.61 7.99 -7.10
C VAL A 811 10.85 6.87 -6.39
N GLN A 812 10.28 5.95 -7.17
CA GLN A 812 9.59 4.76 -6.66
C GLN A 812 10.58 3.60 -6.56
N ILE A 813 10.59 2.94 -5.41
CA ILE A 813 11.54 1.88 -5.09
C ILE A 813 10.80 0.55 -5.07
N PHE A 814 11.33 -0.47 -5.73
CA PHE A 814 10.76 -1.81 -5.80
C PHE A 814 11.77 -2.87 -5.36
N ASP A 815 11.29 -3.93 -4.73
CA ASP A 815 12.10 -5.11 -4.45
C ASP A 815 12.36 -5.93 -5.74
N PRO A 816 13.25 -6.94 -5.71
CA PRO A 816 13.55 -7.78 -6.87
C PRO A 816 12.33 -8.51 -7.47
N THR A 817 11.23 -8.63 -6.74
CA THR A 817 9.97 -9.26 -7.18
C THR A 817 8.96 -8.25 -7.74
N GLY A 818 9.33 -6.97 -7.79
CA GLY A 818 8.51 -5.87 -8.29
C GLY A 818 7.44 -5.38 -7.31
N ARG A 819 7.54 -5.69 -6.01
CA ARG A 819 6.65 -5.11 -4.99
C ARG A 819 7.15 -3.71 -4.63
N LEU A 820 6.26 -2.72 -4.63
CA LEU A 820 6.61 -1.34 -4.25
C LEU A 820 7.07 -1.30 -2.79
N CYS A 821 8.28 -0.82 -2.55
CA CYS A 821 8.89 -0.62 -1.24
C CYS A 821 8.62 0.77 -0.66
N GLY A 822 8.56 1.79 -1.52
CA GLY A 822 8.27 3.14 -1.09
C GLY A 822 8.55 4.19 -2.16
N VAL A 823 8.35 5.45 -1.81
CA VAL A 823 8.53 6.60 -2.68
C VAL A 823 9.35 7.66 -1.97
N LEU A 824 10.45 8.09 -2.60
CA LEU A 824 11.20 9.27 -2.21
C LEU A 824 10.65 10.48 -2.98
N PRO A 825 10.12 11.51 -2.29
CA PRO A 825 9.60 12.69 -2.97
C PRO A 825 10.69 13.42 -3.78
N ALA A 826 10.30 14.00 -4.91
CA ALA A 826 11.18 14.87 -5.68
C ALA A 826 11.54 16.12 -4.87
N PRO A 827 12.80 16.62 -4.93
CA PRO A 827 13.22 17.85 -4.26
C PRO A 827 12.40 19.06 -4.71
N ASN A 828 12.12 19.15 -6.01
CA ASN A 828 11.27 20.18 -6.59
C ASN A 828 10.16 19.55 -7.45
N PRO A 829 8.93 19.39 -6.93
CA PRO A 829 7.83 18.75 -7.65
C PRO A 829 7.33 19.58 -8.85
N SER A 830 7.75 20.84 -9.00
CA SER A 830 7.41 21.68 -10.18
C SER A 830 8.33 21.43 -11.37
N LYS A 831 9.43 20.68 -11.18
CA LYS A 831 10.42 20.35 -12.21
C LYS A 831 10.30 18.88 -12.61
N PRO A 832 10.55 18.53 -13.88
CA PRO A 832 10.61 17.13 -14.31
C PRO A 832 11.70 16.37 -13.55
N LEU A 833 11.39 15.18 -13.06
CA LEU A 833 12.37 14.22 -12.54
C LEU A 833 12.68 13.24 -13.69
N THR A 834 13.89 13.30 -14.23
CA THR A 834 14.21 12.65 -15.52
C THR A 834 14.92 11.32 -15.37
N SER A 835 15.86 11.18 -14.43
CA SER A 835 16.58 9.92 -14.25
C SER A 835 17.27 9.86 -12.89
N CYS A 836 17.83 8.69 -12.55
CA CYS A 836 18.55 8.44 -11.31
C CYS A 836 19.66 7.39 -11.49
N VAL A 837 20.71 7.46 -10.66
CA VAL A 837 21.78 6.47 -10.59
C VAL A 837 22.36 6.38 -9.18
N LEU A 838 22.95 5.24 -8.82
CA LEU A 838 23.74 5.10 -7.60
C LEU A 838 25.21 5.39 -7.91
N ALA A 839 25.82 6.31 -7.15
CA ALA A 839 27.20 6.74 -7.34
C ALA A 839 27.80 7.25 -6.01
N GLY A 840 28.96 7.91 -6.09
CA GLY A 840 29.78 8.30 -4.95
C GLY A 840 30.55 7.13 -4.36
N SER A 841 31.32 7.38 -3.30
CA SER A 841 32.11 6.36 -2.63
C SER A 841 31.26 5.14 -2.23
N GLY A 842 31.59 3.97 -2.76
CA GLY A 842 30.87 2.71 -2.53
C GLY A 842 29.44 2.71 -3.07
N HIS A 843 29.13 3.60 -4.01
CA HIS A 843 27.81 3.78 -4.64
C HIS A 843 26.70 4.14 -3.64
N GLY A 844 27.06 4.61 -2.44
CA GLY A 844 26.14 4.86 -1.33
C GLY A 844 25.21 6.07 -1.47
N TYR A 845 25.24 6.77 -2.61
CA TYR A 845 24.38 7.92 -2.87
C TYR A 845 23.50 7.68 -4.09
N LEU A 846 22.22 7.97 -3.94
CA LEU A 846 21.29 8.10 -5.07
C LEU A 846 21.37 9.51 -5.63
N TYR A 847 21.85 9.63 -6.86
CA TYR A 847 21.82 10.86 -7.64
C TYR A 847 20.54 10.90 -8.48
N ILE A 848 19.96 12.09 -8.61
CA ILE A 848 18.78 12.33 -9.45
C ILE A 848 18.96 13.60 -10.27
N THR A 849 18.39 13.60 -11.48
CA THR A 849 18.30 14.76 -12.35
C THR A 849 16.88 15.34 -12.26
N ASN A 850 16.74 16.57 -11.75
CA ASN A 850 15.43 17.20 -11.53
C ASN A 850 15.36 18.58 -12.20
N GLY A 851 15.08 18.58 -13.50
CA GLY A 851 14.98 19.77 -14.33
C GLY A 851 16.33 20.40 -14.61
N ASN A 852 16.66 21.49 -13.93
CA ASN A 852 17.90 22.24 -14.10
C ASN A 852 18.90 22.04 -12.96
N VAL A 853 18.68 21.04 -12.11
CA VAL A 853 19.49 20.75 -10.93
C VAL A 853 19.71 19.25 -10.80
N VAL A 854 20.91 18.85 -10.42
CA VAL A 854 21.26 17.50 -9.96
C VAL A 854 21.30 17.50 -8.45
N TYR A 855 20.63 16.52 -7.86
CA TYR A 855 20.69 16.27 -6.42
C TYR A 855 21.31 14.92 -6.14
N ARG A 856 21.83 14.74 -4.92
CA ARG A 856 22.17 13.43 -4.37
C ARG A 856 21.55 13.23 -3.00
N ARG A 857 21.39 11.99 -2.58
CA ARG A 857 20.97 11.63 -1.24
C ARG A 857 21.73 10.40 -0.77
N LYS A 858 22.25 10.45 0.45
CA LYS A 858 22.90 9.30 1.08
C LYS A 858 21.87 8.27 1.50
N LEU A 859 22.13 7.01 1.18
CA LEU A 859 21.26 5.88 1.47
C LEU A 859 22.03 4.81 2.25
N LYS A 860 21.29 4.00 3.02
CA LYS A 860 21.82 2.81 3.66
C LYS A 860 21.65 1.62 2.71
N ILE A 861 22.65 1.41 1.87
CA ILE A 861 22.67 0.35 0.85
C ILE A 861 23.86 -0.59 1.03
#